data_AF-A0A521IKA4-F1
#
_entry.id   AF-A0A521IKA4-F1
#
_cell.length_a   1.000
_cell.length_b   1.000
_cell.length_c   1.000
_cell.angle_alpha   90.00
_cell.angle_beta   90.00
_cell.angle_gamma   90.00
#
_symmetry.space_group_name_H-M   'P 1'
#
loop_
_entity.id
_entity.type
_entity.pdbx_description
1 polymer ?
#
loop_
_entity_poly.entity_id
_entity_poly.type
_entity_poly.pdbx_seq_one_letter_code
_entity_poly.pdbx_strand_id
1 'polypeptide(L)'
;LTKFFSYETERNPLSHPSYETLKEEQVAYYERFWQKSDVRIQDNPTLQLALRFNIFQLNQSTGHALAAKGLTGVGYEGHSFWDTEIYALPFFTHTNPEKARDLLLYRIGMLPYAKKRARELSQKGALFPWRTIYGPEASAYFPAGTAQYHINADIAYALYQYLDITQDHSILDEGGLELLVETARFYLDLGSFNEQGRFVINEVTGPDEYTALVDNNAYTNMMVRHHLRRLKEFIDESSLTKEELDTLNRAIETIVIPFDKEKGITLQDDSFLSKEIWDETKKGPLKRPMLLHYHPLVIYRHRLIKQADTVLAHVLLSDEAPWYQKRRDMLFYEPLTTGDSSLSAGIQGILAFEIGEIPLAVTYLEDTTLTDIRDLHSNTKDGLHTAAMAASWMGIVYGVAGYRYLKNTPTFRPRLPEGWAGVGFSLTFGDATLTITIDKEETTYQATGPIMIAHRSTKLNVTNTPISITTNPTCKAVIFDLDGVITSTDDDHYRAWKAIADKNGLAFDRTINQELRGVSRTESLKIILKHNNRTLADEEIKKLCDEKNEIYRSFLTELTPKDILPNIEALLKQLKEKNMRIGLASASRNARTILSNLKLTHYFDVIVDAKDLIRPKPDPEIFARAADALGFYPEECTGVEDAKAGIEAINASMMKAVGIGDAVDPAECDVHRKDTGLLTIEDLLF
;
A
#
# COMPACT_ATOMS: atom_id res chain seq x y z
N LEU A 1 12.63 42.26 8.47
CA LEU A 1 13.87 42.09 9.28
C LEU A 1 14.00 43.16 10.38
N THR A 2 13.79 44.45 10.13
CA THR A 2 13.81 45.50 11.19
C THR A 2 12.62 45.48 12.18
N LYS A 3 11.52 44.80 11.86
CA LYS A 3 10.39 44.56 12.79
C LYS A 3 10.57 43.36 13.73
N PHE A 4 11.58 42.51 13.50
CA PHE A 4 11.88 41.37 14.41
C PHE A 4 12.77 41.80 15.59
N PHE A 5 13.54 42.87 15.43
CA PHE A 5 14.41 43.41 16.50
C PHE A 5 13.75 44.49 17.37
N SER A 6 12.48 44.86 17.11
CA SER A 6 11.76 45.85 17.92
C SER A 6 10.99 45.24 19.10
N TYR A 7 11.15 43.94 19.39
CA TYR A 7 10.49 43.27 20.51
C TYR A 7 11.33 43.19 21.81
N GLU A 8 12.54 43.76 21.82
CA GLU A 8 13.48 43.63 22.96
C GLU A 8 13.75 44.90 23.77
N THR A 9 13.10 46.03 23.51
CA THR A 9 13.43 47.29 24.22
C THR A 9 12.49 47.70 25.36
N GLU A 10 11.49 46.87 25.71
CA GLU A 10 10.64 47.10 26.90
C GLU A 10 10.55 45.91 27.87
N ARG A 11 11.52 44.97 27.83
CA ARG A 11 11.69 44.04 28.96
C ARG A 11 12.60 44.69 29.99
N ASN A 12 11.96 45.18 31.06
CA ASN A 12 12.52 45.37 32.40
C ASN A 12 13.62 44.29 32.67
N PRO A 13 14.79 44.61 33.25
CA PRO A 13 15.83 43.62 33.60
C PRO A 13 15.30 42.68 34.70
N LEU A 14 14.36 41.82 34.33
CA LEU A 14 13.71 40.83 35.17
C LEU A 14 14.63 39.62 35.23
N SER A 15 14.87 39.17 36.46
CA SER A 15 15.58 37.95 36.79
C SER A 15 15.31 36.84 35.79
N HIS A 16 16.31 36.46 35.00
CA HIS A 16 16.23 35.23 34.23
C HIS A 16 15.98 34.06 35.20
N PRO A 17 15.11 33.09 34.85
CA PRO A 17 14.95 31.88 35.63
C PRO A 17 16.32 31.25 35.90
N SER A 18 16.48 30.63 37.06
CA SER A 18 17.72 29.91 37.36
C SER A 18 17.93 28.75 36.38
N TYR A 19 19.17 28.31 36.20
CA TYR A 19 19.47 27.11 35.40
C TYR A 19 18.63 25.90 35.85
N GLU A 20 18.46 25.71 37.16
CA GLU A 20 17.66 24.60 37.68
C GLU A 20 16.18 24.74 37.31
N THR A 21 15.62 25.95 37.34
CA THR A 21 14.24 26.20 36.89
C THR A 21 14.07 25.85 35.40
N LEU A 22 14.98 26.30 34.53
CA LEU A 22 14.92 25.98 33.10
C LEU A 22 15.08 24.49 32.82
N LYS A 23 15.94 23.81 33.59
CA LYS A 23 16.15 22.37 33.50
C LYS A 23 14.91 21.60 33.96
N GLU A 24 14.29 21.98 35.08
CA GLU A 24 13.05 21.37 35.57
C GLU A 24 11.91 21.53 34.56
N GLU A 25 11.76 22.72 33.97
CA GLU A 25 10.78 22.97 32.90
C GLU A 25 11.03 22.10 31.66
N GLN A 26 12.30 21.98 31.24
CA GLN A 26 12.68 21.14 30.11
C GLN A 26 12.45 19.64 30.40
N VAL A 27 12.79 19.16 31.59
CA VAL A 27 12.54 17.77 32.01
C VAL A 27 11.03 17.49 31.98
N ALA A 28 10.22 18.37 32.59
CA ALA A 28 8.77 18.21 32.60
C ALA A 28 8.15 18.23 31.19
N TYR A 29 8.69 19.05 30.27
CA TYR A 29 8.31 19.02 28.86
C TYR A 29 8.60 17.65 28.22
N TYR A 30 9.82 17.13 28.41
CA TYR A 30 10.21 15.86 27.81
C TYR A 30 9.52 14.65 28.44
N GLU A 31 9.20 14.68 29.73
CA GLU A 31 8.36 13.65 30.36
C GLU A 31 6.99 13.56 29.68
N ARG A 32 6.31 14.69 29.47
CA ARG A 32 5.03 14.72 28.74
C ARG A 32 5.17 14.30 27.28
N PHE A 33 6.24 14.73 26.61
CA PHE A 33 6.52 14.33 25.24
C PHE A 33 6.71 12.81 25.13
N TRP A 34 7.57 12.21 25.97
CA TRP A 34 7.83 10.78 25.93
C TRP A 34 6.63 9.94 26.37
N GLN A 35 5.79 10.42 27.29
CA GLN A 35 4.54 9.75 27.63
C GLN A 35 3.61 9.53 26.43
N LYS A 36 3.62 10.47 25.47
CA LYS A 36 2.76 10.40 24.26
C LYS A 36 3.46 9.82 23.03
N SER A 37 4.77 9.97 22.94
CA SER A 37 5.53 9.73 21.70
C SER A 37 6.51 8.56 21.77
N ASP A 38 6.79 7.99 22.95
CA ASP A 38 7.75 6.90 23.07
C ASP A 38 7.28 5.66 22.33
N VAL A 39 8.23 4.99 21.69
CA VAL A 39 8.05 3.69 21.07
C VAL A 39 9.07 2.75 21.69
N ARG A 40 8.56 1.69 22.31
CA ARG A 40 9.37 0.69 23.00
C ARG A 40 9.56 -0.50 22.08
N ILE A 41 10.81 -0.88 21.86
CA ILE A 41 11.20 -2.11 21.14
C ILE A 41 11.91 -3.00 22.15
N GLN A 42 11.36 -4.18 22.39
CA GLN A 42 11.96 -5.16 23.30
C GLN A 42 12.98 -6.02 22.55
N ASP A 43 14.12 -6.29 23.20
CA ASP A 43 15.25 -7.08 22.69
C ASP A 43 15.97 -6.53 21.45
N ASN A 44 15.85 -5.23 21.16
CA ASN A 44 16.68 -4.55 20.16
C ASN A 44 17.18 -3.17 20.65
N PRO A 45 18.22 -3.13 21.50
CA PRO A 45 18.70 -1.87 22.11
C PRO A 45 19.25 -0.88 21.08
N THR A 46 19.82 -1.37 19.97
CA THR A 46 20.35 -0.52 18.89
C THR A 46 19.22 0.24 18.20
N LEU A 47 18.17 -0.46 17.74
CA LEU A 47 17.02 0.21 17.12
C LEU A 47 16.22 1.02 18.13
N GLN A 48 16.11 0.57 19.38
CA GLN A 48 15.47 1.36 20.44
C GLN A 48 16.15 2.72 20.65
N LEU A 49 17.48 2.74 20.71
CA LEU A 49 18.26 3.98 20.84
C LEU A 49 18.08 4.86 19.61
N ALA A 50 18.23 4.28 18.42
CA ALA A 50 18.14 5.01 17.16
C ALA A 50 16.75 5.61 16.93
N LEU A 51 15.68 4.86 17.20
CA LEU A 51 14.32 5.35 17.09
C LEU A 51 14.03 6.48 18.09
N ARG A 52 14.48 6.37 19.35
CA ARG A 52 14.36 7.47 20.32
C ARG A 52 15.19 8.68 19.91
N PHE A 53 16.39 8.48 19.35
CA PHE A 53 17.18 9.58 18.80
C PHE A 53 16.43 10.30 17.67
N ASN A 54 15.85 9.55 16.74
CA ASN A 54 15.06 10.09 15.63
C ASN A 54 13.84 10.89 16.13
N ILE A 55 13.05 10.31 17.04
CA ILE A 55 11.87 10.97 17.63
C ILE A 55 12.27 12.25 18.39
N PHE A 56 13.37 12.19 19.16
CA PHE A 56 13.91 13.35 19.87
C PHE A 56 14.32 14.46 18.90
N GLN A 57 15.09 14.13 17.86
CA GLN A 57 15.59 15.09 16.89
C GLN A 57 14.48 15.66 16.01
N LEU A 58 13.48 14.86 15.65
CA LEU A 58 12.30 15.33 14.92
C LEU A 58 11.56 16.39 15.74
N ASN A 59 11.33 16.14 17.03
CA ASN A 59 10.70 17.12 17.92
C ASN A 59 11.53 18.39 18.10
N GLN A 60 12.85 18.28 18.22
CA GLN A 60 13.78 19.42 18.32
C GLN A 60 13.85 20.23 17.02
N SER A 61 13.76 19.57 15.88
CA SER A 61 13.83 20.18 14.55
C SER A 61 12.56 20.88 14.12
N THR A 62 11.46 20.70 14.87
CA THR A 62 10.13 21.19 14.50
C THR A 62 9.70 22.35 15.37
N GLY A 63 9.62 23.53 14.77
CA GLY A 63 8.93 24.72 15.30
C GLY A 63 7.57 24.90 14.64
N HIS A 64 7.21 26.14 14.27
CA HIS A 64 6.04 26.41 13.41
C HIS A 64 6.23 25.92 11.96
N ALA A 65 7.44 25.54 11.60
CA ALA A 65 7.80 24.92 10.33
C ALA A 65 8.78 23.78 10.59
N LEU A 66 8.89 22.86 9.63
CA LEU A 66 9.88 21.80 9.61
C LEU A 66 10.71 21.91 8.35
N ALA A 67 12.03 21.99 8.50
CA ALA A 67 12.97 21.95 7.39
C ALA A 67 13.39 20.51 7.10
N ALA A 68 13.69 20.18 5.83
CA ALA A 68 14.08 18.83 5.43
C ALA A 68 15.27 18.26 6.23
N LYS A 69 16.21 19.14 6.62
CA LYS A 69 17.39 18.81 7.45
C LYS A 69 17.32 19.34 8.89
N GLY A 70 16.13 19.72 9.33
CA GLY A 70 15.91 20.40 10.60
C GLY A 70 16.75 21.68 10.73
N LEU A 71 17.10 22.03 11.97
CA LEU A 71 18.06 23.11 12.26
C LEU A 71 19.43 22.53 12.63
N THR A 72 19.84 21.47 11.93
CA THR A 72 20.98 20.62 12.30
C THR A 72 22.17 20.73 11.35
N GLY A 73 22.01 21.45 10.24
CA GLY A 73 23.03 21.65 9.23
C GLY A 73 22.59 22.60 8.12
N VAL A 74 23.45 22.77 7.11
CA VAL A 74 23.21 23.68 5.96
C VAL A 74 22.53 22.99 4.78
N GLY A 75 22.43 21.66 4.80
CA GLY A 75 21.76 20.88 3.77
C GLY A 75 20.32 21.36 3.59
N TYR A 76 19.91 21.54 2.33
CA TYR A 76 18.61 22.14 1.97
C TYR A 76 18.32 23.54 2.56
N GLU A 77 19.31 24.19 3.18
CA GLU A 77 19.29 25.59 3.63
C GLU A 77 18.09 25.95 4.51
N GLY A 78 17.61 25.02 5.33
CA GLY A 78 16.47 25.25 6.24
C GLY A 78 15.09 25.35 5.56
N HIS A 79 14.96 24.91 4.30
CA HIS A 79 13.68 24.98 3.59
C HIS A 79 12.76 23.81 3.95
N SER A 80 11.46 24.10 3.98
CA SER A 80 10.36 23.14 4.07
C SER A 80 9.97 22.62 2.69
N PHE A 81 9.55 21.36 2.67
CA PHE A 81 9.12 20.58 1.53
C PHE A 81 7.88 19.76 1.92
N TRP A 82 7.31 19.03 0.97
CA TRP A 82 6.24 18.03 1.16
C TRP A 82 6.58 16.93 2.20
N ASP A 83 7.87 16.77 2.56
CA ASP A 83 8.36 15.93 3.67
C ASP A 83 7.54 16.14 4.96
N THR A 84 7.19 17.41 5.24
CA THR A 84 6.46 17.80 6.44
C THR A 84 5.10 17.10 6.47
N GLU A 85 4.38 17.15 5.35
CA GLU A 85 3.01 16.67 5.27
C GLU A 85 2.91 15.15 5.18
N ILE A 86 3.80 14.52 4.42
CA ILE A 86 3.71 13.07 4.18
C ILE A 86 4.43 12.24 5.25
N TYR A 87 5.49 12.77 5.86
CA TYR A 87 6.30 11.99 6.81
C TYR A 87 6.11 12.46 8.25
N ALA A 88 6.25 13.76 8.52
CA ALA A 88 6.24 14.27 9.90
C ALA A 88 4.84 14.42 10.50
N LEU A 89 3.86 14.88 9.71
CA LEU A 89 2.50 15.09 10.20
C LEU A 89 1.79 13.81 10.67
N PRO A 90 1.98 12.61 10.08
CA PRO A 90 1.48 11.37 10.68
C PRO A 90 1.91 11.18 12.14
N PHE A 91 3.18 11.46 12.46
CA PHE A 91 3.69 11.38 13.82
C PHE A 91 3.08 12.45 14.73
N PHE A 92 3.13 13.72 14.32
CA PHE A 92 2.65 14.82 15.18
C PHE A 92 1.15 14.79 15.37
N THR A 93 0.36 14.41 14.36
CA THR A 93 -1.10 14.32 14.49
C THR A 93 -1.51 13.36 15.59
N HIS A 94 -0.79 12.26 15.78
CA HIS A 94 -1.08 11.28 16.84
C HIS A 94 -0.44 11.59 18.20
N THR A 95 0.68 12.31 18.24
CA THR A 95 1.49 12.47 19.46
C THR A 95 1.46 13.89 20.03
N ASN A 96 1.31 14.90 19.18
CA ASN A 96 1.24 16.31 19.51
C ASN A 96 0.35 17.08 18.50
N PRO A 97 -0.99 16.97 18.61
CA PRO A 97 -1.93 17.61 17.69
C PRO A 97 -1.76 19.13 17.57
N GLU A 98 -1.34 19.81 18.63
CA GLU A 98 -1.07 21.26 18.62
C GLU A 98 0.07 21.59 17.65
N LYS A 99 1.16 20.82 17.70
CA LYS A 99 2.30 20.99 16.77
C LYS A 99 1.92 20.63 15.33
N ALA A 100 1.08 19.60 15.12
CA ALA A 100 0.54 19.29 13.81
C ALA A 100 -0.31 20.44 13.24
N ARG A 101 -1.15 21.05 14.09
CA ARG A 101 -1.96 22.23 13.75
C ARG A 101 -1.09 23.41 13.35
N ASP A 102 -0.03 23.71 14.10
CA ASP A 102 0.91 24.79 13.79
C ASP A 102 1.55 24.63 12.39
N LEU A 103 1.96 23.41 12.04
CA LEU A 103 2.54 23.11 10.72
C LEU A 103 1.53 23.29 9.58
N LEU A 104 0.26 22.92 9.80
CA LEU A 104 -0.83 23.15 8.84
C LEU A 104 -1.17 24.63 8.72
N LEU A 105 -1.23 25.36 9.85
CA LEU A 105 -1.42 26.81 9.85
C LEU A 105 -0.29 27.55 9.14
N TYR A 106 0.94 27.04 9.22
CA TYR A 106 2.06 27.58 8.46
C TYR A 106 1.83 27.46 6.95
N ARG A 107 1.26 26.35 6.45
CA ARG A 107 0.80 26.24 5.04
C ARG A 107 -0.36 27.18 4.75
N ILE A 108 -1.37 27.24 5.61
CA ILE A 108 -2.52 28.14 5.41
C ILE A 108 -2.07 29.61 5.31
N GLY A 109 -1.14 30.03 6.16
CA GLY A 109 -0.54 31.36 6.12
C GLY A 109 0.21 31.69 4.81
N MET A 110 0.59 30.67 4.04
CA MET A 110 1.22 30.84 2.72
C MET A 110 0.24 30.93 1.56
N LEU A 111 -1.06 30.71 1.77
CA LEU A 111 -2.05 30.66 0.71
C LEU A 111 -2.02 31.89 -0.24
N PRO A 112 -1.82 33.15 0.23
CA PRO A 112 -1.66 34.29 -0.67
C PRO A 112 -0.46 34.17 -1.63
N TYR A 113 0.67 33.61 -1.16
CA TYR A 113 1.84 33.36 -2.01
C TYR A 113 1.57 32.22 -3.00
N ALA A 114 0.89 31.17 -2.56
CA ALA A 114 0.52 30.04 -3.41
C ALA A 114 -0.44 30.46 -4.55
N LYS A 115 -1.43 31.32 -4.26
CA LYS A 115 -2.29 31.95 -5.28
C LYS A 115 -1.51 32.81 -6.26
N LYS A 116 -0.51 33.56 -5.77
CA LYS A 116 0.38 34.33 -6.63
C LYS A 116 1.19 33.40 -7.54
N ARG A 117 1.71 32.30 -6.99
CA ARG A 117 2.48 31.32 -7.74
C ARG A 117 1.67 30.65 -8.84
N ALA A 118 0.43 30.25 -8.58
CA ALA A 118 -0.46 29.72 -9.62
C ALA A 118 -0.62 30.71 -10.78
N ARG A 119 -0.84 32.00 -10.49
CA ARG A 119 -0.90 33.05 -11.54
C ARG A 119 0.40 33.22 -12.31
N GLU A 120 1.56 33.09 -11.67
CA GLU A 120 2.87 33.12 -12.36
C GLU A 120 3.01 31.98 -13.38
N LEU A 121 2.36 30.85 -13.13
CA LEU A 121 2.30 29.71 -14.05
C LEU A 121 1.08 29.76 -14.98
N SER A 122 0.36 30.89 -15.02
CA SER A 122 -0.86 31.06 -15.82
C SER A 122 -1.98 30.06 -15.47
N GLN A 123 -2.08 29.67 -14.20
CA GLN A 123 -3.10 28.77 -13.67
C GLN A 123 -4.01 29.49 -12.66
N LYS A 124 -5.24 29.00 -12.51
CA LYS A 124 -6.16 29.38 -11.42
C LYS A 124 -5.80 28.66 -10.12
N GLY A 125 -6.48 29.04 -9.04
CA GLY A 125 -6.32 28.37 -7.74
C GLY A 125 -5.06 28.80 -6.99
N ALA A 126 -4.51 27.86 -6.24
CA ALA A 126 -3.27 28.02 -5.48
C ALA A 126 -2.29 26.89 -5.79
N LEU A 127 -1.01 27.22 -5.94
CA LEU A 127 0.08 26.25 -6.04
C LEU A 127 1.12 26.54 -4.97
N PHE A 128 1.26 25.63 -4.00
CA PHE A 128 2.28 25.74 -2.98
C PHE A 128 3.68 25.53 -3.58
N PRO A 129 4.71 26.25 -3.06
CA PRO A 129 6.08 26.09 -3.52
C PRO A 129 6.61 24.69 -3.15
N TRP A 130 7.38 24.09 -4.06
CA TRP A 130 8.09 22.85 -3.81
C TRP A 130 9.04 22.98 -2.61
N ARG A 131 9.77 24.11 -2.58
CA ARG A 131 10.77 24.43 -1.58
C ARG A 131 10.57 25.86 -1.09
N THR A 132 10.43 26.07 0.23
CA THR A 132 10.26 27.43 0.78
C THR A 132 10.68 27.58 2.23
N ILE A 133 10.91 28.82 2.67
CA ILE A 133 11.07 29.21 4.09
C ILE A 133 9.88 30.03 4.59
N TYR A 134 9.16 30.74 3.72
CA TYR A 134 8.10 31.67 4.16
C TYR A 134 6.96 31.89 3.15
N GLY A 135 6.93 31.15 2.03
CA GLY A 135 5.83 31.19 1.06
C GLY A 135 6.25 31.19 -0.42
N PRO A 136 7.18 32.04 -0.87
CA PRO A 136 7.64 32.03 -2.26
C PRO A 136 8.44 30.76 -2.61
N GLU A 137 8.41 30.37 -3.89
CA GLU A 137 9.23 29.28 -4.43
C GLU A 137 10.72 29.63 -4.39
N ALA A 138 11.53 28.68 -3.92
CA ALA A 138 12.98 28.81 -3.81
C ALA A 138 13.73 27.78 -4.67
N SER A 139 13.05 26.84 -5.33
CA SER A 139 13.68 25.93 -6.28
C SER A 139 14.01 26.65 -7.59
N ALA A 140 15.29 26.63 -7.98
CA ALA A 140 15.75 27.09 -9.28
C ALA A 140 15.64 26.02 -10.38
N TYR A 141 15.35 24.77 -10.02
CA TYR A 141 15.25 23.65 -10.95
C TYR A 141 13.78 23.26 -11.14
N PHE A 142 13.16 23.81 -12.19
CA PHE A 142 11.73 23.60 -12.45
C PHE A 142 11.34 22.14 -12.73
N PRO A 143 12.13 21.29 -13.43
CA PRO A 143 11.70 19.94 -13.80
C PRO A 143 11.46 19.02 -12.60
N ALA A 144 12.29 19.08 -11.57
CA ALA A 144 12.08 18.36 -10.31
C ALA A 144 11.81 19.34 -9.16
N GLY A 145 11.10 20.44 -9.45
CA GLY A 145 10.69 21.41 -8.44
C GLY A 145 9.29 21.90 -8.75
N THR A 146 9.18 22.93 -9.59
CA THR A 146 7.88 23.49 -9.99
C THR A 146 6.93 22.47 -10.62
N ALA A 147 7.42 21.50 -11.39
CA ALA A 147 6.57 20.47 -12.00
C ALA A 147 6.11 19.38 -11.01
N GLN A 148 6.60 19.38 -9.77
CA GLN A 148 6.12 18.49 -8.70
C GLN A 148 4.80 19.00 -8.10
N TYR A 149 3.76 19.03 -8.92
CA TYR A 149 2.44 19.54 -8.54
C TYR A 149 1.73 18.70 -7.48
N HIS A 150 2.23 17.50 -7.16
CA HIS A 150 1.64 16.64 -6.13
C HIS A 150 1.66 17.27 -4.72
N ILE A 151 2.54 18.25 -4.46
CA ILE A 151 2.64 18.94 -3.17
C ILE A 151 1.31 19.52 -2.67
N ASN A 152 0.47 20.01 -3.57
CA ASN A 152 -0.86 20.52 -3.22
C ASN A 152 -1.75 19.40 -2.64
N ALA A 153 -1.74 18.21 -3.26
CA ALA A 153 -2.49 17.05 -2.81
C ALA A 153 -1.89 16.44 -1.55
N ASP A 154 -0.57 16.54 -1.33
CA ASP A 154 0.09 16.13 -0.09
C ASP A 154 -0.37 16.98 1.09
N ILE A 155 -0.43 18.31 0.91
CA ILE A 155 -0.93 19.25 1.93
C ILE A 155 -2.41 19.00 2.22
N ALA A 156 -3.22 18.78 1.18
CA ALA A 156 -4.62 18.44 1.36
C ALA A 156 -4.79 17.11 2.12
N TYR A 157 -4.03 16.08 1.74
CA TYR A 157 -4.03 14.78 2.40
C TYR A 157 -3.70 14.88 3.89
N ALA A 158 -2.66 15.65 4.25
CA ALA A 158 -2.30 15.84 5.65
C ALA A 158 -3.37 16.62 6.43
N LEU A 159 -4.03 17.60 5.81
CA LEU A 159 -5.17 18.30 6.44
C LEU A 159 -6.36 17.37 6.66
N TYR A 160 -6.69 16.50 5.70
CA TYR A 160 -7.73 15.48 5.89
C TYR A 160 -7.38 14.51 7.01
N GLN A 161 -6.15 14.01 7.04
CA GLN A 161 -5.67 13.14 8.11
C GLN A 161 -5.77 13.82 9.49
N TYR A 162 -5.39 15.10 9.57
CA TYR A 162 -5.52 15.89 10.80
C TYR A 162 -6.99 16.00 11.25
N LEU A 163 -7.90 16.32 10.34
CA LEU A 163 -9.34 16.40 10.63
C LEU A 163 -9.89 15.04 11.10
N ASP A 164 -9.55 13.97 10.40
CA ASP A 164 -10.04 12.61 10.69
C ASP A 164 -9.57 12.14 12.08
N ILE A 165 -8.33 12.43 12.46
CA ILE A 165 -7.75 11.97 13.72
C ILE A 165 -8.09 12.89 14.89
N THR A 166 -7.98 14.21 14.71
CA THR A 166 -8.14 15.17 15.81
C THR A 166 -9.58 15.64 16.00
N GLN A 167 -10.40 15.54 14.95
CA GLN A 167 -11.75 16.09 14.90
C GLN A 167 -11.79 17.63 15.12
N ASP A 168 -10.63 18.31 15.01
CA ASP A 168 -10.56 19.77 15.10
C ASP A 168 -10.96 20.42 13.77
N HIS A 169 -12.28 20.57 13.59
CA HIS A 169 -12.83 21.25 12.42
C HIS A 169 -12.63 22.77 12.42
N SER A 170 -12.18 23.38 13.53
CA SER A 170 -11.99 24.85 13.61
C SER A 170 -10.94 25.35 12.62
N ILE A 171 -9.97 24.51 12.26
CA ILE A 171 -8.92 24.84 11.28
C ILE A 171 -9.50 25.13 9.88
N LEU A 172 -10.70 24.62 9.56
CA LEU A 172 -11.37 24.90 8.29
C LEU A 172 -11.73 26.38 8.17
N ASP A 173 -12.25 26.97 9.25
CA ASP A 173 -12.62 28.39 9.33
C ASP A 173 -11.40 29.32 9.38
N GLU A 174 -10.24 28.80 9.81
CA GLU A 174 -8.96 29.52 9.83
C GLU A 174 -8.24 29.57 8.47
N GLY A 175 -8.89 29.09 7.40
CA GLY A 175 -8.38 29.08 6.03
C GLY A 175 -8.07 27.69 5.48
N GLY A 176 -8.29 26.63 6.27
CA GLY A 176 -8.16 25.25 5.81
C GLY A 176 -9.12 24.92 4.66
N LEU A 177 -10.38 25.36 4.73
CA LEU A 177 -11.34 25.13 3.64
C LEU A 177 -10.94 25.89 2.36
N GLU A 178 -10.49 27.15 2.50
CA GLU A 178 -10.00 27.93 1.37
C GLU A 178 -8.79 27.26 0.71
N LEU A 179 -7.85 26.74 1.50
CA LEU A 179 -6.71 25.97 1.00
C LEU A 179 -7.16 24.76 0.17
N LEU A 180 -8.12 23.97 0.67
CA LEU A 180 -8.61 22.78 -0.03
C LEU A 180 -9.31 23.15 -1.34
N VAL A 181 -10.17 24.17 -1.33
CA VAL A 181 -10.89 24.65 -2.53
C VAL A 181 -9.91 25.18 -3.58
N GLU A 182 -8.92 25.98 -3.18
CA GLU A 182 -8.01 26.63 -4.13
C GLU A 182 -6.99 25.66 -4.72
N THR A 183 -6.56 24.65 -3.97
CA THR A 183 -5.70 23.58 -4.51
C THR A 183 -6.48 22.66 -5.45
N ALA A 184 -7.76 22.37 -5.17
CA ALA A 184 -8.61 21.65 -6.10
C ALA A 184 -8.85 22.44 -7.39
N ARG A 185 -9.17 23.73 -7.28
CA ARG A 185 -9.30 24.64 -8.43
C ARG A 185 -8.06 24.65 -9.31
N PHE A 186 -6.87 24.65 -8.71
CA PHE A 186 -5.61 24.53 -9.45
C PHE A 186 -5.56 23.23 -10.27
N TYR A 187 -5.90 22.08 -9.70
CA TYR A 187 -5.87 20.81 -10.44
C TYR A 187 -6.92 20.73 -11.55
N LEU A 188 -8.11 21.28 -11.33
CA LEU A 188 -9.16 21.31 -12.36
C LEU A 188 -8.79 22.19 -13.55
N ASP A 189 -7.99 23.23 -13.33
CA ASP A 189 -7.48 24.13 -14.38
C ASP A 189 -6.20 23.58 -15.05
N LEU A 190 -5.32 22.93 -14.28
CA LEU A 190 -4.10 22.30 -14.77
C LEU A 190 -4.39 21.08 -15.65
N GLY A 191 -5.33 20.23 -15.22
CA GLY A 191 -5.71 19.02 -15.94
C GLY A 191 -6.65 19.32 -17.10
N SER A 192 -6.80 18.36 -18.01
CA SER A 192 -7.69 18.49 -19.18
C SER A 192 -8.36 17.17 -19.52
N PHE A 193 -9.41 17.21 -20.34
CA PHE A 193 -10.00 15.99 -20.90
C PHE A 193 -9.38 15.68 -22.26
N ASN A 194 -8.83 14.48 -22.42
CA ASN A 194 -8.32 14.02 -23.71
C ASN A 194 -9.46 13.68 -24.69
N GLU A 195 -9.11 13.27 -25.92
CA GLU A 195 -10.10 12.94 -26.97
C GLU A 195 -11.07 11.81 -26.58
N GLN A 196 -10.67 10.93 -25.64
CA GLN A 196 -11.50 9.85 -25.10
C GLN A 196 -12.36 10.30 -23.90
N GLY A 197 -12.35 11.59 -23.56
CA GLY A 197 -13.07 12.15 -22.41
C GLY A 197 -12.50 11.75 -21.05
N ARG A 198 -11.26 11.26 -21.00
CA ARG A 198 -10.55 10.93 -19.76
C ARG A 198 -9.82 12.16 -19.25
N PHE A 199 -9.87 12.39 -17.94
CA PHE A 199 -9.14 13.50 -17.32
C PHE A 199 -7.66 13.12 -17.18
N VAL A 200 -6.77 13.97 -17.67
CA VAL A 200 -5.33 13.75 -17.71
C VAL A 200 -4.61 14.93 -17.08
N ILE A 201 -3.47 14.65 -16.45
CA ILE A 201 -2.55 15.66 -15.93
C ILE A 201 -1.18 15.35 -16.53
N ASN A 202 -0.72 16.26 -17.38
CA ASN A 202 0.43 16.06 -18.25
C ASN A 202 1.59 16.97 -17.81
N GLU A 203 2.80 16.63 -18.27
CA GLU A 203 4.04 17.38 -17.98
C GLU A 203 4.32 17.61 -16.49
N VAL A 204 4.07 16.58 -15.68
CA VAL A 204 4.27 16.60 -14.22
C VAL A 204 5.49 15.79 -13.80
N THR A 205 5.96 16.00 -12.58
CA THR A 205 6.98 15.15 -11.96
C THR A 205 6.39 14.59 -10.67
N GLY A 206 6.43 13.26 -10.53
CA GLY A 206 6.06 12.60 -9.28
C GLY A 206 7.18 12.64 -8.24
N PRO A 207 7.01 11.98 -7.09
CA PRO A 207 8.07 11.75 -6.10
C PRO A 207 9.38 11.21 -6.69
N ASP A 208 9.31 10.43 -7.76
CA ASP A 208 10.50 9.99 -8.49
C ASP A 208 11.12 11.12 -9.32
N GLU A 209 12.03 11.87 -8.70
CA GLU A 209 12.76 12.96 -9.37
C GLU A 209 13.76 12.47 -10.45
N TYR A 210 13.97 11.15 -10.59
CA TYR A 210 14.73 10.54 -11.69
C TYR A 210 13.91 10.33 -12.94
N THR A 211 12.64 10.76 -12.91
CA THR A 211 11.76 10.80 -14.07
C THR A 211 10.90 12.07 -14.03
N ALA A 212 11.33 13.12 -14.71
CA ALA A 212 10.64 14.41 -14.70
C ALA A 212 9.82 14.69 -15.97
N LEU A 213 8.79 15.54 -15.85
CA LEU A 213 7.95 16.04 -16.95
C LEU A 213 7.28 14.90 -17.75
N VAL A 214 6.66 13.98 -17.03
CA VAL A 214 5.91 12.85 -17.56
C VAL A 214 4.40 13.11 -17.56
N ASP A 215 3.69 12.30 -18.32
CA ASP A 215 2.24 12.34 -18.38
C ASP A 215 1.62 11.30 -17.46
N ASN A 216 0.54 11.71 -16.78
CA ASN A 216 -0.32 10.86 -15.95
C ASN A 216 0.45 10.07 -14.87
N ASN A 217 1.37 10.73 -14.17
CA ASN A 217 2.06 10.11 -13.05
C ASN A 217 1.06 9.51 -12.04
N ALA A 218 1.19 8.21 -11.73
CA ALA A 218 0.21 7.50 -10.93
C ALA A 218 0.07 8.08 -9.52
N TYR A 219 1.19 8.43 -8.85
CA TYR A 219 1.13 9.07 -7.54
C TYR A 219 0.31 10.37 -7.58
N THR A 220 0.67 11.28 -8.50
CA THR A 220 0.00 12.56 -8.67
C THR A 220 -1.49 12.36 -8.95
N ASN A 221 -1.85 11.54 -9.93
CA ASN A 221 -3.25 11.38 -10.32
C ASN A 221 -4.07 10.67 -9.23
N MET A 222 -3.50 9.70 -8.51
CA MET A 222 -4.19 9.05 -7.38
C MET A 222 -4.42 10.03 -6.23
N MET A 223 -3.42 10.83 -5.85
CA MET A 223 -3.52 11.83 -4.78
C MET A 223 -4.48 12.97 -5.15
N VAL A 224 -4.46 13.45 -6.40
CA VAL A 224 -5.43 14.44 -6.90
C VAL A 224 -6.85 13.88 -6.86
N ARG A 225 -7.06 12.65 -7.33
CA ARG A 225 -8.38 12.01 -7.28
C ARG A 225 -8.88 11.89 -5.85
N HIS A 226 -8.03 11.48 -4.92
CA HIS A 226 -8.36 11.42 -3.50
C HIS A 226 -8.75 12.80 -2.96
N HIS A 227 -7.95 13.84 -3.23
CA HIS A 227 -8.25 15.21 -2.82
C HIS A 227 -9.61 15.69 -3.35
N LEU A 228 -9.86 15.55 -4.66
CA LEU A 228 -11.13 15.97 -5.27
C LEU A 228 -12.34 15.23 -4.69
N ARG A 229 -12.19 13.93 -4.37
CA ARG A 229 -13.25 13.13 -3.70
C ARG A 229 -13.52 13.63 -2.30
N ARG A 230 -12.46 13.78 -1.48
CA ARG A 230 -12.56 14.21 -0.08
C ARG A 230 -13.11 15.62 0.04
N LEU A 231 -12.75 16.53 -0.88
CA LEU A 231 -13.24 17.91 -0.88
C LEU A 231 -14.77 17.98 -0.83
N LYS A 232 -15.46 17.07 -1.53
CA LYS A 232 -16.93 17.01 -1.60
C LYS A 232 -17.60 16.81 -0.24
N GLU A 233 -16.88 16.33 0.75
CA GLU A 233 -17.39 16.17 2.12
C GLU A 233 -17.47 17.50 2.88
N PHE A 234 -16.73 18.52 2.43
CA PHE A 234 -16.56 19.80 3.14
C PHE A 234 -17.12 21.02 2.39
N ILE A 235 -17.41 20.90 1.09
CA ILE A 235 -17.92 22.00 0.27
C ILE A 235 -19.43 21.94 0.07
N ASP A 236 -20.02 23.10 -0.20
CA ASP A 236 -21.39 23.24 -0.70
C ASP A 236 -21.40 23.65 -2.20
N GLU A 237 -22.60 23.76 -2.79
CA GLU A 237 -22.76 24.16 -4.19
C GLU A 237 -22.26 25.59 -4.50
N SER A 238 -22.01 26.42 -3.49
CA SER A 238 -21.54 27.80 -3.65
C SER A 238 -20.02 27.95 -3.60
N SER A 239 -19.33 26.92 -3.10
CA SER A 239 -17.87 26.90 -2.90
C SER A 239 -17.09 26.89 -4.23
N LEU A 240 -17.70 26.36 -5.28
CA LEU A 240 -17.18 26.28 -6.64
C LEU A 240 -18.25 26.76 -7.61
N THR A 241 -17.83 27.29 -8.76
CA THR A 241 -18.77 27.58 -9.84
C THR A 241 -19.40 26.29 -10.37
N LYS A 242 -20.58 26.39 -11.02
CA LYS A 242 -21.23 25.22 -11.62
C LYS A 242 -20.32 24.47 -12.61
N GLU A 243 -19.55 25.19 -13.40
CA GLU A 243 -18.59 24.62 -14.35
C GLU A 243 -17.45 23.87 -13.65
N GLU A 244 -16.93 24.43 -12.55
CA GLU A 244 -15.91 23.76 -11.73
C GLU A 244 -16.48 22.50 -11.06
N LEU A 245 -17.72 22.53 -10.56
CA LEU A 245 -18.38 21.35 -9.99
C LEU A 245 -18.61 20.24 -11.03
N ASP A 246 -19.07 20.61 -12.24
CA ASP A 246 -19.25 19.65 -13.34
C ASP A 246 -17.90 19.04 -13.76
N THR A 247 -16.85 19.86 -13.83
CA THR A 247 -15.48 19.42 -14.12
C THR A 247 -14.93 18.52 -13.02
N LEU A 248 -15.12 18.88 -11.75
CA LEU A 248 -14.71 18.10 -10.59
C LEU A 248 -15.33 16.71 -10.59
N ASN A 249 -16.65 16.62 -10.78
CA ASN A 249 -17.35 15.34 -10.81
C ASN A 249 -16.86 14.46 -11.96
N ARG A 250 -16.68 15.04 -13.15
CA ARG A 250 -16.14 14.30 -14.31
C ARG A 250 -14.69 13.86 -14.09
N ALA A 251 -13.84 14.73 -13.54
CA ALA A 251 -12.44 14.43 -13.27
C ALA A 251 -12.29 13.27 -12.29
N ILE A 252 -13.07 13.24 -11.20
CA ILE A 252 -13.06 12.14 -10.22
C ILE A 252 -13.31 10.78 -10.88
N GLU A 253 -14.29 10.71 -11.79
CA GLU A 253 -14.69 9.47 -12.45
C GLU A 253 -13.76 9.05 -13.58
N THR A 254 -13.16 10.02 -14.29
CA THR A 254 -12.44 9.74 -15.54
C THR A 254 -10.95 10.01 -15.50
N ILE A 255 -10.38 10.46 -14.37
CA ILE A 255 -8.93 10.63 -14.23
C ILE A 255 -8.18 9.33 -14.55
N VAL A 256 -7.10 9.46 -15.30
CA VAL A 256 -6.28 8.34 -15.75
C VAL A 256 -5.35 7.91 -14.62
N ILE A 257 -5.47 6.67 -14.17
CA ILE A 257 -4.40 5.99 -13.44
C ILE A 257 -3.82 4.97 -14.44
N PRO A 258 -2.59 5.16 -14.92
CA PRO A 258 -2.06 4.33 -16.01
C PRO A 258 -1.84 2.90 -15.51
N PHE A 259 -2.24 1.93 -16.33
CA PHE A 259 -2.23 0.51 -15.96
C PHE A 259 -1.88 -0.35 -17.16
N ASP A 260 -0.91 -1.24 -16.98
CA ASP A 260 -0.50 -2.20 -18.01
C ASP A 260 -1.19 -3.55 -17.76
N LYS A 261 -2.10 -3.92 -18.68
CA LYS A 261 -2.90 -5.16 -18.54
C LYS A 261 -2.07 -6.43 -18.72
N GLU A 262 -1.02 -6.40 -19.54
CA GLU A 262 -0.21 -7.58 -19.79
C GLU A 262 0.69 -7.93 -18.60
N LYS A 263 1.26 -6.91 -17.96
CA LYS A 263 2.05 -7.03 -16.74
C LYS A 263 1.19 -7.13 -15.49
N GLY A 264 -0.01 -6.55 -15.51
CA GLY A 264 -0.92 -6.47 -14.39
C GLY A 264 -0.46 -5.47 -13.33
N ILE A 265 0.22 -4.39 -13.73
CA ILE A 265 0.81 -3.40 -12.83
C ILE A 265 0.22 -2.01 -13.08
N THR A 266 0.13 -1.23 -12.01
CA THR A 266 -0.04 0.22 -12.10
C THR A 266 1.26 0.79 -12.64
N LEU A 267 1.20 1.56 -13.73
CA LEU A 267 2.39 2.20 -14.28
C LEU A 267 2.70 3.48 -13.50
N GLN A 268 3.97 3.82 -13.35
CA GLN A 268 4.38 5.07 -12.70
C GLN A 268 3.97 6.27 -13.54
N ASP A 269 4.06 6.15 -14.87
CA ASP A 269 3.69 7.16 -15.85
C ASP A 269 3.47 6.51 -17.23
N ASP A 270 2.86 7.25 -18.16
CA ASP A 270 2.51 6.74 -19.50
C ASP A 270 3.72 6.24 -20.29
N SER A 271 4.90 6.83 -20.08
CA SER A 271 6.12 6.51 -20.82
C SER A 271 6.99 5.45 -20.15
N PHE A 272 6.68 5.03 -18.91
CA PHE A 272 7.59 4.24 -18.07
C PHE A 272 8.13 2.97 -18.75
N LEU A 273 7.25 2.19 -19.39
CA LEU A 273 7.65 0.97 -20.10
C LEU A 273 8.36 1.21 -21.43
N SER A 274 8.36 2.43 -21.97
CA SER A 274 9.15 2.74 -23.17
C SER A 274 10.64 2.98 -22.86
N LYS A 275 10.97 3.29 -21.59
CA LYS A 275 12.34 3.60 -21.14
C LYS A 275 13.22 2.35 -21.10
N GLU A 276 14.52 2.55 -21.31
CA GLU A 276 15.53 1.48 -21.32
C GLU A 276 15.78 0.98 -19.88
N ILE A 277 16.02 -0.32 -19.71
CA ILE A 277 16.57 -0.83 -18.45
C ILE A 277 18.07 -0.48 -18.42
N TRP A 278 18.60 -0.13 -17.26
CA TRP A 278 20.04 0.12 -17.15
C TRP A 278 20.83 -1.16 -17.46
N ASP A 279 21.60 -1.14 -18.55
CA ASP A 279 22.44 -2.26 -18.98
C ASP A 279 23.86 -2.09 -18.45
N GLU A 280 24.17 -2.74 -17.32
CA GLU A 280 25.49 -2.68 -16.71
C GLU A 280 26.60 -3.25 -17.60
N THR A 281 26.29 -4.17 -18.52
CA THR A 281 27.29 -4.75 -19.42
C THR A 281 27.80 -3.73 -20.44
N LYS A 282 26.98 -2.74 -20.78
CA LYS A 282 27.31 -1.66 -21.72
C LYS A 282 27.75 -0.38 -21.03
N LYS A 283 27.11 -0.03 -19.91
CA LYS A 283 27.24 1.28 -19.24
C LYS A 283 28.08 1.21 -17.96
N GLY A 284 28.48 0.01 -17.54
CA GLY A 284 29.14 -0.24 -16.27
C GLY A 284 28.18 -0.25 -15.08
N PRO A 285 28.68 -0.55 -13.87
CA PRO A 285 27.88 -0.57 -12.66
C PRO A 285 27.30 0.82 -12.38
N LEU A 286 26.08 0.84 -11.84
CA LEU A 286 25.39 2.08 -11.49
C LEU A 286 26.15 2.83 -10.38
N LYS A 287 26.47 4.12 -10.59
CA LYS A 287 27.06 4.98 -9.56
C LYS A 287 25.98 5.73 -8.78
N ARG A 288 26.08 5.72 -7.44
CA ARG A 288 25.11 6.34 -6.53
C ARG A 288 25.78 7.40 -5.64
N PRO A 289 25.09 8.52 -5.31
CA PRO A 289 23.76 8.89 -5.79
C PRO A 289 23.80 9.42 -7.23
N MET A 290 22.82 9.04 -8.05
CA MET A 290 22.93 9.21 -9.50
C MET A 290 23.04 10.66 -9.97
N LEU A 291 22.32 11.61 -9.35
CA LEU A 291 22.38 13.03 -9.74
C LEU A 291 23.77 13.66 -9.60
N LEU A 292 24.66 13.06 -8.81
CA LEU A 292 26.05 13.52 -8.67
C LEU A 292 27.00 12.89 -9.71
N HIS A 293 26.55 11.86 -10.43
CA HIS A 293 27.40 11.08 -11.34
C HIS A 293 26.92 11.07 -12.79
N TYR A 294 25.64 11.35 -13.03
CA TYR A 294 25.03 11.33 -14.36
C TYR A 294 24.23 12.59 -14.60
N HIS A 295 24.25 13.06 -15.86
CA HIS A 295 23.39 14.16 -16.28
C HIS A 295 21.92 13.72 -16.24
N PRO A 296 20.96 14.58 -15.85
CA PRO A 296 19.53 14.23 -15.80
C PRO A 296 18.99 13.58 -17.08
N LEU A 297 19.38 14.10 -18.26
CA LEU A 297 19.02 13.49 -19.56
C LEU A 297 19.47 12.03 -19.76
N VAL A 298 20.50 11.59 -19.04
CA VAL A 298 20.87 10.16 -18.99
C VAL A 298 19.88 9.43 -18.09
N ILE A 299 19.67 9.92 -16.87
CA ILE A 299 18.82 9.28 -15.87
C ILE A 299 17.38 9.11 -16.40
N TYR A 300 16.77 10.18 -16.91
CA TYR A 300 15.34 10.26 -17.28
C TYR A 300 14.93 9.31 -18.42
N ARG A 301 15.91 8.76 -19.16
CA ARG A 301 15.68 7.80 -20.26
C ARG A 301 15.69 6.35 -19.82
N HIS A 302 15.93 6.08 -18.54
CA HIS A 302 16.02 4.74 -17.99
C HIS A 302 14.92 4.47 -16.97
N ARG A 303 14.60 3.20 -16.75
CA ARG A 303 13.73 2.74 -15.66
C ARG A 303 14.52 2.68 -14.36
N LEU A 304 14.78 3.86 -13.79
CA LEU A 304 15.49 4.04 -12.53
C LEU A 304 14.68 5.00 -11.68
N ILE A 305 14.40 4.59 -10.45
CA ILE A 305 13.51 5.30 -9.54
C ILE A 305 14.33 5.80 -8.36
N LYS A 306 14.32 7.11 -8.10
CA LYS A 306 15.06 7.70 -6.98
C LYS A 306 14.54 7.23 -5.64
N GLN A 307 13.21 7.20 -5.51
CA GLN A 307 12.47 6.94 -4.28
C GLN A 307 11.04 6.46 -4.58
N ALA A 308 10.36 5.90 -3.58
CA ALA A 308 8.99 5.41 -3.72
C ALA A 308 8.04 6.47 -4.35
N ASP A 309 7.37 6.08 -5.43
CA ASP A 309 6.40 6.89 -6.19
C ASP A 309 5.03 6.18 -6.21
N THR A 310 4.80 5.23 -7.11
CA THR A 310 3.59 4.38 -7.13
C THR A 310 3.45 3.59 -5.82
N VAL A 311 4.57 3.11 -5.27
CA VAL A 311 4.62 2.45 -3.96
C VAL A 311 4.17 3.38 -2.83
N LEU A 312 4.52 4.67 -2.90
CA LEU A 312 4.08 5.66 -1.91
C LEU A 312 2.56 5.88 -1.98
N ALA A 313 1.98 5.95 -3.18
CA ALA A 313 0.53 6.07 -3.36
C ALA A 313 -0.21 4.90 -2.69
N HIS A 314 0.31 3.67 -2.83
CA HIS A 314 -0.26 2.47 -2.20
C HIS A 314 -0.20 2.46 -0.67
N VAL A 315 0.81 3.11 -0.09
CA VAL A 315 0.94 3.27 1.37
C VAL A 315 -0.03 4.32 1.90
N LEU A 316 -0.12 5.48 1.25
CA LEU A 316 -0.98 6.58 1.69
C LEU A 316 -2.47 6.28 1.44
N LEU A 317 -2.80 5.78 0.25
CA LEU A 317 -4.16 5.48 -0.18
C LEU A 317 -4.44 3.98 -0.07
N SER A 318 -4.26 3.45 1.15
CA SER A 318 -4.19 2.01 1.39
C SER A 318 -5.46 1.21 1.04
N ASP A 319 -6.58 1.85 0.78
CA ASP A 319 -7.85 1.24 0.40
C ASP A 319 -8.24 1.45 -1.08
N GLU A 320 -7.45 2.20 -1.88
CA GLU A 320 -7.73 2.44 -3.31
C GLU A 320 -7.32 1.25 -4.21
N ALA A 321 -6.40 0.40 -3.74
CA ALA A 321 -5.94 -0.79 -4.46
C ALA A 321 -5.98 -2.03 -3.56
N PRO A 322 -6.41 -3.20 -4.07
CA PRO A 322 -6.37 -4.42 -3.29
C PRO A 322 -4.92 -4.84 -3.05
N TRP A 323 -4.67 -5.51 -1.92
CA TRP A 323 -3.31 -5.81 -1.45
C TRP A 323 -2.48 -6.60 -2.48
N TYR A 324 -3.10 -7.50 -3.24
CA TYR A 324 -2.43 -8.30 -4.28
C TYR A 324 -1.96 -7.45 -5.47
N GLN A 325 -2.68 -6.36 -5.79
CA GLN A 325 -2.21 -5.38 -6.78
C GLN A 325 -0.98 -4.63 -6.26
N LYS A 326 -1.02 -4.21 -4.98
CA LYS A 326 0.12 -3.55 -4.34
C LYS A 326 1.34 -4.46 -4.30
N ARG A 327 1.14 -5.76 -4.06
CA ARG A 327 2.21 -6.76 -4.12
C ARG A 327 2.86 -6.81 -5.50
N ARG A 328 2.07 -6.88 -6.58
CA ARG A 328 2.61 -6.86 -7.95
C ARG A 328 3.41 -5.59 -8.22
N ASP A 329 2.87 -4.45 -7.85
CA ASP A 329 3.51 -3.15 -8.09
C ASP A 329 4.80 -3.03 -7.26
N MET A 330 4.77 -3.42 -5.98
CA MET A 330 5.95 -3.43 -5.10
C MET A 330 7.07 -4.31 -5.67
N LEU A 331 6.78 -5.57 -6.00
CA LEU A 331 7.80 -6.49 -6.55
C LEU A 331 8.34 -6.04 -7.91
N PHE A 332 7.57 -5.27 -8.67
CA PHE A 332 8.02 -4.70 -9.93
C PHE A 332 8.93 -3.47 -9.73
N TYR A 333 8.58 -2.59 -8.78
CA TYR A 333 9.26 -1.30 -8.59
C TYR A 333 10.45 -1.33 -7.63
N GLU A 334 10.43 -2.21 -6.63
CA GLU A 334 11.50 -2.37 -5.65
C GLU A 334 12.88 -2.54 -6.33
N PRO A 335 13.09 -3.48 -7.28
CA PRO A 335 14.41 -3.67 -7.89
C PRO A 335 14.86 -2.52 -8.79
N LEU A 336 13.93 -1.61 -9.16
CA LEU A 336 14.22 -0.42 -9.97
C LEU A 336 14.52 0.81 -9.10
N THR A 337 14.27 0.72 -7.79
CA THR A 337 14.41 1.84 -6.85
C THR A 337 15.84 1.91 -6.31
N THR A 338 16.52 3.04 -6.51
CA THR A 338 17.93 3.22 -6.12
C THR A 338 18.11 3.50 -4.63
N GLY A 339 17.08 4.04 -3.98
CA GLY A 339 17.16 4.46 -2.58
C GLY A 339 18.05 5.68 -2.36
N ASP A 340 18.31 6.49 -3.40
CA ASP A 340 19.19 7.67 -3.29
C ASP A 340 18.57 8.79 -2.43
N SER A 341 17.28 8.69 -2.11
CA SER A 341 16.59 9.56 -1.15
C SER A 341 16.34 8.83 0.17
N SER A 342 16.59 9.51 1.29
CA SER A 342 16.30 9.00 2.64
C SER A 342 14.80 8.77 2.87
N LEU A 343 13.94 9.29 1.99
CA LEU A 343 12.49 9.10 2.01
C LEU A 343 12.05 7.70 1.59
N SER A 344 12.90 6.95 0.88
CA SER A 344 12.49 5.73 0.18
C SER A 344 12.34 4.53 1.11
N ALA A 345 13.33 4.27 1.95
CA ALA A 345 13.43 3.04 2.74
C ALA A 345 12.20 2.83 3.65
N GLY A 346 11.79 3.84 4.41
CA GLY A 346 10.66 3.69 5.33
C GLY A 346 9.34 3.32 4.63
N ILE A 347 9.08 3.89 3.45
CA ILE A 347 7.86 3.61 2.66
C ILE A 347 7.90 2.21 2.04
N GLN A 348 9.04 1.83 1.46
CA GLN A 348 9.28 0.46 0.96
C GLN A 348 9.10 -0.56 2.09
N GLY A 349 9.64 -0.28 3.28
CA GLY A 349 9.49 -1.12 4.47
C GLY A 349 8.05 -1.28 4.93
N ILE A 350 7.27 -0.19 4.99
CA ILE A 350 5.85 -0.24 5.35
C ILE A 350 5.06 -1.13 4.38
N LEU A 351 5.27 -0.98 3.07
CA LEU A 351 4.56 -1.80 2.09
C LEU A 351 5.04 -3.26 2.13
N ALA A 352 6.33 -3.51 2.33
CA ALA A 352 6.89 -4.85 2.49
C ALA A 352 6.25 -5.60 3.68
N PHE A 353 6.06 -4.92 4.83
CA PHE A 353 5.29 -5.49 5.95
C PHE A 353 3.87 -5.85 5.55
N GLU A 354 3.17 -4.96 4.84
CA GLU A 354 1.78 -5.17 4.39
C GLU A 354 1.63 -6.38 3.46
N ILE A 355 2.58 -6.62 2.57
CA ILE A 355 2.53 -7.73 1.60
C ILE A 355 3.20 -9.02 2.07
N GLY A 356 3.76 -9.05 3.29
CA GLY A 356 4.33 -10.25 3.90
C GLY A 356 5.81 -10.51 3.61
N GLU A 357 6.51 -9.59 2.96
CA GLU A 357 7.95 -9.68 2.71
C GLU A 357 8.72 -9.22 3.96
N ILE A 358 8.54 -9.93 5.08
CA ILE A 358 9.03 -9.52 6.41
C ILE A 358 10.56 -9.30 6.45
N PRO A 359 11.41 -10.18 5.88
CA PRO A 359 12.86 -9.95 5.90
C PRO A 359 13.26 -8.64 5.21
N LEU A 360 12.68 -8.37 4.03
CA LEU A 360 12.91 -7.13 3.30
C LEU A 360 12.41 -5.91 4.07
N ALA A 361 11.23 -6.04 4.70
CA ALA A 361 10.64 -4.99 5.52
C ALA A 361 11.53 -4.60 6.71
N VAL A 362 12.14 -5.59 7.37
CA VAL A 362 13.08 -5.38 8.47
C VAL A 362 14.34 -4.69 7.99
N THR A 363 14.91 -5.09 6.84
CA THR A 363 16.08 -4.39 6.26
C THR A 363 15.79 -2.92 6.02
N TYR A 364 14.67 -2.59 5.39
CA TYR A 364 14.28 -1.20 5.15
C TYR A 364 13.97 -0.43 6.45
N LEU A 365 13.38 -1.08 7.46
CA LEU A 365 13.15 -0.50 8.78
C LEU A 365 14.48 -0.15 9.47
N GLU A 366 15.47 -1.04 9.39
CA GLU A 366 16.80 -0.79 9.93
C GLU A 366 17.49 0.37 9.20
N ASP A 367 17.47 0.38 7.86
CA ASP A 367 18.08 1.42 7.04
C ASP A 367 17.49 2.80 7.34
N THR A 368 16.16 2.93 7.38
CA THR A 368 15.51 4.22 7.70
C THR A 368 15.79 4.65 9.14
N THR A 369 15.83 3.72 10.09
CA THR A 369 16.02 4.04 11.52
C THR A 369 17.46 4.43 11.81
N LEU A 370 18.42 3.85 11.10
CA LEU A 370 19.86 4.04 11.32
C LEU A 370 20.49 5.03 10.35
N THR A 371 19.72 5.63 9.44
CA THR A 371 20.16 6.56 8.39
C THR A 371 21.21 7.55 8.88
N ASP A 372 20.90 8.33 9.92
CA ASP A 372 21.81 9.37 10.40
C ASP A 372 22.92 8.82 11.30
N ILE A 373 22.59 7.91 12.22
CA ILE A 373 23.55 7.35 13.19
C ILE A 373 24.67 6.57 12.51
N ARG A 374 24.38 5.92 11.39
CA ARG A 374 25.36 5.17 10.58
C ARG A 374 25.82 5.92 9.33
N ASP A 375 25.35 7.15 9.11
CA ASP A 375 25.67 7.96 7.92
C ASP A 375 25.48 7.19 6.61
N LEU A 376 24.34 6.50 6.45
CA LEU A 376 24.10 5.58 5.33
C LEU A 376 24.12 6.27 3.96
N HIS A 377 23.78 7.56 3.92
CA HIS A 377 23.84 8.39 2.70
C HIS A 377 25.16 9.18 2.57
N SER A 378 26.12 9.02 3.49
CA SER A 378 27.42 9.71 3.51
C SER A 378 27.31 11.25 3.47
N ASN A 379 26.23 11.79 4.02
CA ASN A 379 25.86 13.20 4.00
C ASN A 379 25.18 13.68 5.29
N THR A 380 25.23 12.91 6.39
CA THR A 380 24.75 13.33 7.72
C THR A 380 25.47 14.59 8.20
N LYS A 381 26.73 14.79 7.78
CA LYS A 381 27.50 16.03 8.03
C LYS A 381 26.80 17.30 7.55
N ASP A 382 25.90 17.19 6.56
CA ASP A 382 25.16 18.32 6.00
C ASP A 382 23.85 18.58 6.77
N GLY A 383 23.54 17.78 7.77
CA GLY A 383 22.33 17.83 8.60
C GLY A 383 21.58 16.49 8.60
N LEU A 384 20.82 16.28 9.65
CA LEU A 384 20.05 15.06 9.90
C LEU A 384 18.81 14.98 9.00
N HIS A 385 18.31 13.78 8.70
CA HIS A 385 17.24 13.56 7.72
C HIS A 385 15.85 13.47 8.37
N THR A 386 15.15 14.61 8.50
CA THR A 386 13.88 14.67 9.25
C THR A 386 12.78 13.75 8.70
N ALA A 387 12.70 13.58 7.38
CA ALA A 387 11.77 12.64 6.76
C ALA A 387 12.07 11.18 7.16
N ALA A 388 13.35 10.78 7.17
CA ALA A 388 13.76 9.43 7.60
C ALA A 388 13.53 9.22 9.11
N MET A 389 13.73 10.26 9.93
CA MET A 389 13.39 10.20 11.35
C MET A 389 11.92 9.91 11.57
N ALA A 390 11.04 10.64 10.88
CA ALA A 390 9.60 10.43 10.97
C ALA A 390 9.20 9.06 10.39
N ALA A 391 9.80 8.67 9.26
CA ALA A 391 9.61 7.36 8.64
C ALA A 391 10.01 6.19 9.55
N SER A 392 10.99 6.38 10.45
CA SER A 392 11.37 5.34 11.42
C SER A 392 10.25 5.05 12.44
N TRP A 393 9.52 6.07 12.88
CA TRP A 393 8.31 5.89 13.69
C TRP A 393 7.19 5.27 12.86
N MET A 394 7.00 5.74 11.61
CA MET A 394 5.99 5.17 10.71
C MET A 394 6.26 3.68 10.43
N GLY A 395 7.51 3.26 10.31
CA GLY A 395 7.88 1.86 10.10
C GLY A 395 7.42 0.95 11.24
N ILE A 396 7.40 1.43 12.49
CA ILE A 396 6.81 0.67 13.61
C ILE A 396 5.29 0.72 13.59
N VAL A 397 4.70 1.91 13.43
CA VAL A 397 3.24 2.08 13.55
C VAL A 397 2.50 1.56 12.32
N TYR A 398 2.84 2.04 11.12
CA TYR A 398 2.22 1.64 9.86
C TYR A 398 2.78 0.31 9.32
N GLY A 399 4.04 -0.02 9.60
CA GLY A 399 4.66 -1.28 9.19
C GLY A 399 4.36 -2.40 10.18
N VAL A 400 5.11 -2.45 11.30
CA VAL A 400 5.04 -3.55 12.29
C VAL A 400 3.65 -3.72 12.90
N ALA A 401 2.98 -2.65 13.33
CA ALA A 401 1.64 -2.76 13.90
C ALA A 401 0.53 -2.82 12.82
N GLY A 402 0.88 -2.57 11.55
CA GLY A 402 -0.06 -2.55 10.44
C GLY A 402 -1.17 -1.52 10.62
N TYR A 403 -0.89 -0.38 11.27
CA TYR A 403 -1.88 0.66 11.54
C TYR A 403 -2.36 1.32 10.25
N ARG A 404 -3.69 1.43 10.08
CA ARG A 404 -4.35 2.28 9.08
C ARG A 404 -5.59 2.92 9.71
N TYR A 405 -5.98 4.10 9.24
CA TYR A 405 -7.26 4.72 9.60
C TYR A 405 -8.22 4.57 8.43
N LEU A 406 -9.14 3.60 8.51
CA LEU A 406 -10.01 3.23 7.39
C LEU A 406 -11.47 3.35 7.81
N LYS A 407 -12.30 4.02 7.00
CA LYS A 407 -13.75 4.18 7.25
C LYS A 407 -14.04 4.63 8.69
N ASN A 408 -13.32 5.66 9.14
CA ASN A 408 -13.41 6.22 10.50
C ASN A 408 -13.07 5.22 11.63
N THR A 409 -12.28 4.19 11.33
CA THR A 409 -11.89 3.14 12.30
C THR A 409 -10.38 2.91 12.26
N PRO A 410 -9.66 3.10 13.38
CA PRO A 410 -8.29 2.63 13.55
C PRO A 410 -8.23 1.12 13.38
N THR A 411 -7.43 0.65 12.42
CA THR A 411 -7.26 -0.76 12.08
C THR A 411 -5.81 -1.16 12.31
N PHE A 412 -5.60 -2.33 12.89
CA PHE A 412 -4.28 -2.89 13.19
C PHE A 412 -4.16 -4.29 12.59
N ARG A 413 -3.01 -4.57 11.98
CA ARG A 413 -2.65 -5.86 11.39
C ARG A 413 -1.22 -6.21 11.82
N PRO A 414 -1.00 -6.57 13.10
CA PRO A 414 0.35 -6.70 13.65
C PRO A 414 1.17 -7.80 12.97
N ARG A 415 2.44 -7.50 12.68
CA ARG A 415 3.43 -8.39 12.08
C ARG A 415 4.77 -8.14 12.76
N LEU A 416 4.94 -8.77 13.91
CA LEU A 416 6.15 -8.60 14.72
C LEU A 416 7.35 -9.28 14.01
N PRO A 417 8.48 -8.56 13.81
CA PRO A 417 9.69 -9.16 13.26
C PRO A 417 10.21 -10.34 14.08
N GLU A 418 10.86 -11.29 13.41
CA GLU A 418 11.55 -12.38 14.09
C GLU A 418 12.62 -11.83 15.04
N GLY A 419 12.77 -12.47 16.21
CA GLY A 419 13.74 -12.07 17.24
C GLY A 419 13.31 -10.92 18.14
N TRP A 420 12.24 -10.19 17.83
CA TRP A 420 11.71 -9.15 18.71
C TRP A 420 10.78 -9.78 19.77
N ALA A 421 10.90 -9.36 21.03
CA ALA A 421 9.98 -9.79 22.08
C ALA A 421 8.65 -9.04 22.04
N GLY A 422 8.65 -7.79 21.59
CA GLY A 422 7.44 -6.99 21.44
C GLY A 422 7.70 -5.52 21.15
N VAL A 423 6.64 -4.80 20.81
CA VAL A 423 6.62 -3.34 20.63
C VAL A 423 5.50 -2.70 21.42
N GLY A 424 5.70 -1.45 21.88
CA GLY A 424 4.66 -0.70 22.57
C GLY A 424 4.71 0.79 22.24
N PHE A 425 3.55 1.40 22.04
CA PHE A 425 3.41 2.82 21.68
C PHE A 425 1.99 3.33 22.00
N SER A 426 1.75 4.62 21.80
CA SER A 426 0.41 5.22 21.94
C SER A 426 0.06 6.08 20.74
N LEU A 427 -1.23 6.16 20.42
CA LEU A 427 -1.82 7.00 19.38
C LEU A 427 -3.01 7.78 19.94
N THR A 428 -3.09 9.07 19.66
CA THR A 428 -4.22 9.91 20.06
C THR A 428 -5.22 10.05 18.93
N PHE A 429 -6.51 10.03 19.27
CA PHE A 429 -7.68 10.22 18.42
C PHE A 429 -8.69 11.12 19.15
N GLY A 430 -8.85 12.37 18.70
CA GLY A 430 -9.57 13.40 19.45
C GLY A 430 -9.06 13.47 20.89
N ASP A 431 -9.96 13.26 21.86
CA ASP A 431 -9.64 13.27 23.29
C ASP A 431 -9.16 11.92 23.84
N ALA A 432 -9.20 10.83 23.05
CA ALA A 432 -8.83 9.50 23.47
C ALA A 432 -7.39 9.16 23.07
N THR A 433 -6.58 8.66 24.00
CA THR A 433 -5.27 8.07 23.73
C THR A 433 -5.37 6.56 23.85
N LEU A 434 -5.08 5.86 22.76
CA LEU A 434 -4.98 4.42 22.66
C LEU A 434 -3.52 4.00 22.90
N THR A 435 -3.28 3.21 23.94
CA THR A 435 -2.01 2.53 24.20
C THR A 435 -2.09 1.11 23.65
N ILE A 436 -1.05 0.72 22.91
CA ILE A 436 -0.94 -0.56 22.22
C ILE A 436 0.35 -1.24 22.67
N THR A 437 0.26 -2.51 23.07
CA THR A 437 1.40 -3.39 23.30
C THR A 437 1.22 -4.65 22.46
N ILE A 438 2.20 -4.98 21.64
CA ILE A 438 2.21 -6.16 20.77
C ILE A 438 3.38 -7.04 21.21
N ASP A 439 3.10 -8.27 21.61
CA ASP A 439 4.10 -9.33 21.76
C ASP A 439 3.79 -10.51 20.83
N LYS A 440 4.55 -11.61 20.94
CA LYS A 440 4.41 -12.78 20.07
C LYS A 440 3.08 -13.52 20.22
N GLU A 441 2.44 -13.42 21.37
CA GLU A 441 1.23 -14.17 21.72
C GLU A 441 0.00 -13.26 21.65
N GLU A 442 0.06 -12.08 22.26
CA GLU A 442 -1.07 -11.18 22.43
C GLU A 442 -0.75 -9.73 22.06
N THR A 443 -1.77 -9.07 21.51
CA THR A 443 -1.83 -7.64 21.34
C THR A 443 -2.84 -7.08 22.34
N THR A 444 -2.36 -6.20 23.21
CA THR A 444 -3.17 -5.54 24.23
C THR A 444 -3.47 -4.11 23.83
N TYR A 445 -4.75 -3.72 23.93
CA TYR A 445 -5.25 -2.38 23.68
C TYR A 445 -5.86 -1.80 24.96
N GLN A 446 -5.55 -0.54 25.26
CA GLN A 446 -6.18 0.21 26.33
C GLN A 446 -6.35 1.66 25.90
N ALA A 447 -7.48 2.30 26.22
CA ALA A 447 -7.74 3.68 25.81
C ALA A 447 -8.20 4.54 26.99
N THR A 448 -7.83 5.82 27.00
CA THR A 448 -8.29 6.77 28.03
C THR A 448 -9.79 7.09 27.93
N GLY A 449 -10.38 6.88 26.75
CA GLY A 449 -11.81 6.98 26.46
C GLY A 449 -12.28 5.87 25.52
N PRO A 450 -13.61 5.67 25.34
CA PRO A 450 -14.14 4.64 24.47
C PRO A 450 -13.74 4.88 23.01
N ILE A 451 -13.16 3.87 22.36
CA ILE A 451 -12.79 3.92 20.95
C ILE A 451 -13.05 2.57 20.28
N MET A 452 -13.70 2.61 19.12
CA MET A 452 -13.86 1.44 18.27
C MET A 452 -12.62 1.27 17.42
N ILE A 453 -12.00 0.09 17.47
CA ILE A 453 -10.88 -0.29 16.61
C ILE A 453 -11.19 -1.59 15.86
N ALA A 454 -10.38 -1.91 14.87
CA ALA A 454 -10.33 -3.23 14.26
C ALA A 454 -8.94 -3.86 14.45
N HIS A 455 -8.90 -5.06 14.99
CA HIS A 455 -7.73 -5.93 14.95
C HIS A 455 -7.97 -6.96 13.85
N ARG A 456 -7.36 -6.75 12.69
CA ARG A 456 -7.70 -7.42 11.43
C ARG A 456 -9.22 -7.34 11.18
N SER A 457 -9.91 -8.45 10.96
CA SER A 457 -11.36 -8.46 10.76
C SER A 457 -12.19 -8.28 12.03
N THR A 458 -11.56 -8.34 13.22
CA THR A 458 -12.28 -8.34 14.50
C THR A 458 -12.41 -6.91 15.05
N LYS A 459 -13.65 -6.44 15.22
CA LYS A 459 -13.93 -5.14 15.85
C LYS A 459 -13.89 -5.22 17.37
N LEU A 460 -13.23 -4.26 18.00
CA LEU A 460 -13.09 -4.17 19.46
C LEU A 460 -13.55 -2.79 19.93
N ASN A 461 -14.29 -2.74 21.04
CA ASN A 461 -14.62 -1.50 21.74
C ASN A 461 -13.66 -1.34 22.92
N VAL A 462 -12.60 -0.56 22.73
CA VAL A 462 -11.53 -0.40 23.72
C VAL A 462 -11.89 0.74 24.67
N THR A 463 -11.65 0.54 25.96
CA THR A 463 -11.90 1.53 27.01
C THR A 463 -10.68 1.57 27.95
N ASN A 464 -10.85 2.14 29.15
CA ASN A 464 -9.80 2.15 30.17
C ASN A 464 -9.44 0.77 30.71
N THR A 465 -10.26 -0.25 30.45
CA THR A 465 -9.94 -1.64 30.79
C THR A 465 -9.20 -2.27 29.62
N PRO A 466 -7.98 -2.81 29.81
CA PRO A 466 -7.23 -3.45 28.75
C PRO A 466 -7.98 -4.63 28.12
N ILE A 467 -7.87 -4.76 26.80
CA ILE A 467 -8.39 -5.89 26.03
C ILE A 467 -7.21 -6.54 25.32
N SER A 468 -6.98 -7.83 25.58
CA SER A 468 -6.01 -8.66 24.85
C SER A 468 -6.71 -9.48 23.77
N ILE A 469 -6.04 -9.62 22.63
CA ILE A 469 -6.40 -10.52 21.53
C ILE A 469 -5.12 -11.15 20.99
N THR A 470 -5.19 -12.36 20.45
CA THR A 470 -4.02 -13.04 19.88
C THR A 470 -3.35 -12.17 18.81
N THR A 471 -2.03 -11.98 18.90
CA THR A 471 -1.24 -11.25 17.89
C THR A 471 -1.27 -11.99 16.56
N ASN A 472 -1.10 -13.31 16.61
CA ASN A 472 -1.15 -14.17 15.44
C ASN A 472 -2.59 -14.24 14.89
N PRO A 473 -2.75 -14.35 13.57
CA PRO A 473 -4.06 -14.51 12.96
C PRO A 473 -4.77 -15.77 13.48
N THR A 474 -6.11 -15.76 13.45
CA THR A 474 -6.94 -16.94 13.75
C THR A 474 -7.80 -17.26 12.53
N CYS A 475 -8.06 -18.54 12.28
CA CYS A 475 -8.82 -18.95 11.11
C CYS A 475 -10.26 -18.41 11.18
N LYS A 476 -10.71 -17.73 10.12
CA LYS A 476 -12.08 -17.23 9.91
C LYS A 476 -12.76 -17.83 8.69
N ALA A 477 -11.97 -18.26 7.69
CA ALA A 477 -12.50 -18.86 6.49
C ALA A 477 -11.61 -19.97 5.91
N VAL A 478 -12.23 -20.88 5.17
CA VAL A 478 -11.53 -21.88 4.35
C VAL A 478 -11.93 -21.68 2.90
N ILE A 479 -10.93 -21.57 2.02
CA ILE A 479 -11.09 -21.32 0.59
C ILE A 479 -10.58 -22.54 -0.16
N PHE A 480 -11.47 -23.21 -0.86
CA PHE A 480 -11.16 -24.43 -1.59
C PHE A 480 -10.91 -24.12 -3.07
N ASP A 481 -9.89 -24.74 -3.68
CA ASP A 481 -9.92 -24.97 -5.12
C ASP A 481 -11.08 -25.92 -5.48
N LEU A 482 -11.45 -25.96 -6.75
CA LEU A 482 -12.52 -26.83 -7.24
C LEU A 482 -12.00 -28.19 -7.72
N ASP A 483 -11.03 -28.17 -8.63
CA ASP A 483 -10.58 -29.34 -9.36
C ASP A 483 -9.54 -30.07 -8.52
N GLY A 484 -9.69 -31.38 -8.34
CA GLY A 484 -8.78 -32.17 -7.48
C GLY A 484 -8.98 -31.99 -5.97
N VAL A 485 -9.78 -31.01 -5.56
CA VAL A 485 -10.16 -30.78 -4.14
C VAL A 485 -11.64 -31.05 -3.87
N ILE A 486 -12.58 -30.45 -4.61
CA ILE A 486 -14.03 -30.70 -4.42
C ILE A 486 -14.50 -31.86 -5.28
N THR A 487 -14.04 -31.92 -6.52
CA THR A 487 -14.39 -32.94 -7.52
C THR A 487 -13.18 -33.19 -8.41
N SER A 488 -13.05 -34.38 -8.99
CA SER A 488 -12.05 -34.61 -10.04
C SER A 488 -12.68 -34.35 -11.41
N THR A 489 -12.25 -33.29 -12.11
CA THR A 489 -12.61 -33.07 -13.52
C THR A 489 -11.43 -33.28 -14.48
N ASP A 490 -10.32 -33.83 -13.98
CA ASP A 490 -9.09 -34.07 -14.72
C ASP A 490 -9.30 -34.91 -15.98
N ASP A 491 -10.13 -35.96 -15.89
CA ASP A 491 -10.39 -36.82 -17.04
C ASP A 491 -11.25 -36.11 -18.10
N ASP A 492 -12.19 -35.26 -17.68
CA ASP A 492 -13.00 -34.45 -18.59
C ASP A 492 -12.16 -33.37 -19.29
N HIS A 493 -11.21 -32.76 -18.56
CA HIS A 493 -10.21 -31.86 -19.14
C HIS A 493 -9.33 -32.58 -20.16
N TYR A 494 -8.83 -33.76 -19.81
CA TYR A 494 -8.03 -34.60 -20.71
C TYR A 494 -8.83 -34.97 -21.96
N ARG A 495 -10.05 -35.47 -21.83
CA ARG A 495 -10.93 -35.86 -22.94
C ARG A 495 -11.24 -34.68 -23.86
N ALA A 496 -11.52 -33.51 -23.29
CA ALA A 496 -11.79 -32.30 -24.07
C ALA A 496 -10.54 -31.82 -24.83
N TRP A 497 -9.36 -31.80 -24.19
CA TRP A 497 -8.11 -31.47 -24.88
C TRP A 497 -7.73 -32.52 -25.92
N LYS A 498 -7.96 -33.80 -25.64
CA LYS A 498 -7.72 -34.89 -26.58
C LYS A 498 -8.58 -34.76 -27.82
N ALA A 499 -9.87 -34.43 -27.68
CA ALA A 499 -10.76 -34.17 -28.81
C ALA A 499 -10.26 -33.00 -29.69
N ILE A 500 -9.79 -31.92 -29.07
CA ILE A 500 -9.20 -30.78 -29.79
C ILE A 500 -7.89 -31.17 -30.47
N ALA A 501 -7.01 -31.89 -29.78
CA ALA A 501 -5.73 -32.33 -30.30
C ALA A 501 -5.93 -33.26 -31.52
N ASP A 502 -6.78 -34.28 -31.40
CA ASP A 502 -7.06 -35.24 -32.46
C ASP A 502 -7.70 -34.55 -33.68
N LYS A 503 -8.65 -33.62 -33.45
CA LYS A 503 -9.27 -32.83 -34.53
C LYS A 503 -8.26 -31.98 -35.30
N ASN A 504 -7.20 -31.52 -34.65
CA ASN A 504 -6.19 -30.63 -35.23
C ASN A 504 -4.88 -31.34 -35.62
N GLY A 505 -4.83 -32.68 -35.47
CA GLY A 505 -3.65 -33.49 -35.75
C GLY A 505 -2.47 -33.22 -34.81
N LEU A 506 -2.76 -32.90 -33.55
CA LEU A 506 -1.75 -32.65 -32.50
C LEU A 506 -1.55 -33.91 -31.65
N ALA A 507 -0.30 -34.27 -31.37
CA ALA A 507 0.06 -35.26 -30.39
C ALA A 507 -0.27 -34.73 -28.98
N PHE A 508 -1.11 -35.48 -28.27
CA PHE A 508 -1.49 -35.20 -26.89
C PHE A 508 -1.80 -36.51 -26.16
N ASP A 509 -1.17 -36.70 -25.00
CA ASP A 509 -1.29 -37.87 -24.14
C ASP A 509 -1.37 -37.45 -22.66
N ARG A 510 -1.48 -38.44 -21.75
CA ARG A 510 -1.59 -38.17 -20.31
C ARG A 510 -0.31 -37.61 -19.70
N THR A 511 0.85 -37.83 -20.31
CA THR A 511 2.12 -37.27 -19.85
C THR A 511 2.13 -35.77 -20.07
N ILE A 512 1.77 -35.33 -21.28
CA ILE A 512 1.63 -33.90 -21.59
C ILE A 512 0.55 -33.28 -20.71
N ASN A 513 -0.60 -33.95 -20.50
CA ASN A 513 -1.69 -33.45 -19.66
C ASN A 513 -1.27 -33.11 -18.21
N GLN A 514 -0.25 -33.75 -17.65
CA GLN A 514 0.23 -33.41 -16.31
C GLN A 514 0.78 -31.97 -16.23
N GLU A 515 1.41 -31.49 -17.30
CA GLU A 515 1.92 -30.12 -17.39
C GLU A 515 0.80 -29.07 -17.49
N LEU A 516 -0.45 -29.49 -17.76
CA LEU A 516 -1.61 -28.62 -17.91
C LEU A 516 -2.37 -28.39 -16.60
N ARG A 517 -2.03 -29.09 -15.51
CA ARG A 517 -2.71 -28.95 -14.22
C ARG A 517 -2.42 -27.58 -13.61
N GLY A 518 -3.46 -26.90 -13.14
CA GLY A 518 -3.36 -25.59 -12.49
C GLY A 518 -3.05 -24.40 -13.42
N VAL A 519 -2.90 -24.59 -14.74
CA VAL A 519 -2.64 -23.49 -15.70
C VAL A 519 -3.90 -23.07 -16.46
N SER A 520 -3.89 -21.84 -16.99
CA SER A 520 -5.03 -21.32 -17.75
C SER A 520 -5.26 -22.09 -19.06
N ARG A 521 -6.50 -22.10 -19.58
CA ARG A 521 -6.84 -22.76 -20.87
C ARG A 521 -5.96 -22.31 -22.04
N THR A 522 -5.62 -21.03 -22.09
CA THR A 522 -4.76 -20.47 -23.14
C THR A 522 -3.33 -21.01 -23.01
N GLU A 523 -2.82 -21.07 -21.78
CA GLU A 523 -1.49 -21.61 -21.52
C GLU A 523 -1.42 -23.11 -21.77
N SER A 524 -2.46 -23.87 -21.39
CA SER A 524 -2.59 -25.27 -21.72
C SER A 524 -2.46 -25.52 -23.23
N LEU A 525 -3.14 -24.73 -24.06
CA LEU A 525 -3.04 -24.86 -25.52
C LEU A 525 -1.65 -24.50 -26.03
N LYS A 526 -1.00 -23.46 -25.47
CA LYS A 526 0.38 -23.10 -25.83
C LYS A 526 1.37 -24.22 -25.51
N ILE A 527 1.21 -24.91 -24.38
CA ILE A 527 2.02 -26.09 -24.01
C ILE A 527 1.80 -27.21 -25.04
N ILE A 528 0.55 -27.54 -25.38
CA ILE A 528 0.25 -28.57 -26.40
C ILE A 528 0.90 -28.19 -27.75
N LEU A 529 0.75 -26.94 -28.19
CA LEU A 529 1.31 -26.46 -29.45
C LEU A 529 2.85 -26.52 -29.45
N LYS A 530 3.49 -26.18 -28.33
CA LYS A 530 4.95 -26.27 -28.15
C LYS A 530 5.45 -27.71 -28.29
N HIS A 531 4.81 -28.68 -27.65
CA HIS A 531 5.14 -30.11 -27.81
C HIS A 531 4.99 -30.60 -29.26
N ASN A 532 4.15 -29.93 -30.04
CA ASN A 532 3.90 -30.24 -31.44
C ASN A 532 4.70 -29.37 -32.43
N ASN A 533 5.64 -28.53 -31.95
CA ASN A 533 6.40 -27.57 -32.77
C ASN A 533 5.50 -26.73 -33.69
N ARG A 534 4.32 -26.33 -33.19
CA ARG A 534 3.33 -25.57 -33.95
C ARG A 534 3.10 -24.21 -33.29
N THR A 535 2.83 -23.21 -34.11
CA THR A 535 2.41 -21.89 -33.68
C THR A 535 1.10 -21.53 -34.38
N LEU A 536 0.22 -20.83 -33.67
CA LEU A 536 -1.07 -20.35 -34.15
C LEU A 536 -1.19 -18.86 -33.82
N ALA A 537 -1.99 -18.13 -34.59
CA ALA A 537 -2.32 -16.75 -34.25
C ALA A 537 -3.23 -16.71 -33.01
N ASP A 538 -3.20 -15.62 -32.24
CA ASP A 538 -3.97 -15.49 -31.00
C ASP A 538 -5.49 -15.68 -31.20
N GLU A 539 -5.99 -15.27 -32.36
CA GLU A 539 -7.40 -15.40 -32.73
C GLU A 539 -7.81 -16.87 -32.94
N GLU A 540 -6.90 -17.70 -33.47
CA GLU A 540 -7.10 -19.14 -33.62
C GLU A 540 -6.98 -19.87 -32.28
N ILE A 541 -6.03 -19.47 -31.43
CA ILE A 541 -5.88 -19.97 -30.06
C ILE A 541 -7.19 -19.75 -29.30
N LYS A 542 -7.74 -18.53 -29.36
CA LYS A 542 -9.01 -18.19 -28.73
C LYS A 542 -10.14 -19.10 -29.22
N LYS A 543 -10.27 -19.30 -30.53
CA LYS A 543 -11.28 -20.17 -31.12
C LYS A 543 -11.18 -21.61 -30.63
N LEU A 544 -9.98 -22.19 -30.60
CA LEU A 544 -9.78 -23.57 -30.11
C LEU A 544 -10.05 -23.69 -28.61
N CYS A 545 -9.66 -22.69 -27.82
CA CYS A 545 -9.98 -22.63 -26.39
C CYS A 545 -11.49 -22.53 -26.12
N ASP A 546 -12.23 -21.81 -26.97
CA ASP A 546 -13.69 -21.71 -26.89
C ASP A 546 -14.35 -23.03 -27.31
N GLU A 547 -13.88 -23.67 -28.38
CA GLU A 547 -14.36 -25.00 -28.80
C GLU A 547 -14.12 -26.08 -27.72
N LYS A 548 -12.91 -26.10 -27.12
CA LYS A 548 -12.60 -26.98 -25.98
C LYS A 548 -13.61 -26.79 -24.86
N ASN A 549 -13.97 -25.54 -24.58
CA ASN A 549 -14.86 -25.21 -23.47
C ASN A 549 -16.29 -25.70 -23.73
N GLU A 550 -16.78 -25.66 -24.97
CA GLU A 550 -18.08 -26.24 -25.32
C GLU A 550 -18.07 -27.77 -25.17
N ILE A 551 -17.01 -28.45 -25.64
CA ILE A 551 -16.86 -29.90 -25.43
C ILE A 551 -16.83 -30.22 -23.92
N TYR A 552 -16.03 -29.50 -23.15
CA TYR A 552 -15.92 -29.69 -21.71
C TYR A 552 -17.27 -29.46 -20.99
N ARG A 553 -18.02 -28.41 -21.36
CA ARG A 553 -19.36 -28.15 -20.81
C ARG A 553 -20.35 -29.29 -21.05
N SER A 554 -20.22 -30.01 -22.16
CA SER A 554 -21.06 -31.18 -22.43
C SER A 554 -20.80 -32.34 -21.46
N PHE A 555 -19.59 -32.47 -20.91
CA PHE A 555 -19.28 -33.48 -19.89
C PHE A 555 -19.79 -33.07 -18.50
N LEU A 556 -19.79 -31.76 -18.19
CA LEU A 556 -20.25 -31.26 -16.90
C LEU A 556 -21.72 -31.59 -16.59
N THR A 557 -22.56 -31.84 -17.60
CA THR A 557 -23.96 -32.24 -17.38
C THR A 557 -24.12 -33.64 -16.78
N GLU A 558 -23.06 -34.46 -16.81
CA GLU A 558 -23.05 -35.81 -16.25
C GLU A 558 -22.62 -35.83 -14.78
N LEU A 559 -22.10 -34.72 -14.23
CA LEU A 559 -21.66 -34.63 -12.83
C LEU A 559 -22.82 -34.76 -11.85
N THR A 560 -22.61 -35.58 -10.82
CA THR A 560 -23.57 -35.87 -9.76
C THR A 560 -22.91 -35.82 -8.39
N PRO A 561 -23.67 -35.85 -7.27
CA PRO A 561 -23.07 -35.92 -5.93
C PRO A 561 -22.13 -37.12 -5.68
N LYS A 562 -22.10 -38.14 -6.54
CA LYS A 562 -21.14 -39.26 -6.43
C LYS A 562 -19.72 -38.88 -6.83
N ASP A 563 -19.57 -37.78 -7.56
CA ASP A 563 -18.30 -37.28 -8.08
C ASP A 563 -17.60 -36.32 -7.09
N ILE A 564 -18.24 -36.06 -5.94
CA ILE A 564 -17.63 -35.34 -4.82
C ILE A 564 -16.48 -36.19 -4.27
N LEU A 565 -15.31 -35.58 -4.11
CA LEU A 565 -14.14 -36.27 -3.57
C LEU A 565 -14.37 -36.72 -2.11
N PRO A 566 -13.71 -37.81 -1.68
CA PRO A 566 -13.93 -38.38 -0.35
C PRO A 566 -13.85 -37.35 0.78
N ASN A 567 -14.77 -37.44 1.75
CA ASN A 567 -14.84 -36.62 2.96
C ASN A 567 -15.15 -35.11 2.79
N ILE A 568 -15.21 -34.57 1.56
CA ILE A 568 -15.43 -33.12 1.34
C ILE A 568 -16.79 -32.63 1.85
N GLU A 569 -17.89 -33.31 1.53
CA GLU A 569 -19.21 -32.87 2.00
C GLU A 569 -19.31 -32.89 3.53
N ALA A 570 -18.69 -33.89 4.17
CA ALA A 570 -18.63 -33.97 5.63
C ALA A 570 -17.83 -32.80 6.23
N LEU A 571 -16.68 -32.44 5.65
CA LEU A 571 -15.88 -31.30 6.07
C LEU A 571 -16.62 -29.97 5.90
N LEU A 572 -17.28 -29.74 4.76
CA LEU A 572 -18.08 -28.54 4.52
C LEU A 572 -19.18 -28.38 5.58
N LYS A 573 -19.83 -29.47 5.96
CA LYS A 573 -20.82 -29.48 7.03
C LYS A 573 -20.20 -29.13 8.39
N GLN A 574 -19.08 -29.75 8.76
CA GLN A 574 -18.38 -29.45 10.00
C GLN A 574 -17.91 -27.99 10.09
N LEU A 575 -17.45 -27.42 8.98
CA LEU A 575 -17.07 -26.00 8.90
C LEU A 575 -18.27 -25.08 9.17
N LYS A 576 -19.45 -25.37 8.61
CA LYS A 576 -20.68 -24.62 8.91
C LYS A 576 -21.11 -24.78 10.36
N GLU A 577 -21.01 -25.97 10.94
CA GLU A 577 -21.30 -26.21 12.36
C GLU A 577 -20.39 -25.41 13.29
N LYS A 578 -19.15 -25.13 12.88
CA LYS A 578 -18.22 -24.24 13.59
C LYS A 578 -18.34 -22.75 13.22
N ASN A 579 -19.34 -22.36 12.43
CA ASN A 579 -19.56 -20.99 11.95
C ASN A 579 -18.40 -20.43 11.10
N MET A 580 -17.66 -21.30 10.42
CA MET A 580 -16.61 -20.89 9.49
C MET A 580 -17.21 -20.44 8.17
N ARG A 581 -16.63 -19.40 7.55
CA ARG A 581 -16.98 -19.02 6.19
C ARG A 581 -16.25 -19.90 5.18
N ILE A 582 -16.91 -20.15 4.05
CA ILE A 582 -16.42 -21.05 3.03
C ILE A 582 -16.40 -20.34 1.68
N GLY A 583 -15.20 -20.25 1.09
CA GLY A 583 -14.97 -19.71 -0.25
C GLY A 583 -14.61 -20.80 -1.26
N LEU A 584 -14.87 -20.54 -2.53
CA LEU A 584 -14.29 -21.30 -3.65
C LEU A 584 -13.42 -20.37 -4.51
N ALA A 585 -12.24 -20.82 -4.88
CA ALA A 585 -11.31 -20.12 -5.78
C ALA A 585 -10.97 -21.02 -6.97
N SER A 586 -11.71 -20.89 -8.09
CA SER A 586 -11.57 -21.81 -9.24
C SER A 586 -11.02 -21.15 -10.50
N ALA A 587 -10.03 -21.79 -11.13
CA ALA A 587 -9.55 -21.40 -12.46
C ALA A 587 -10.59 -21.65 -13.59
N SER A 588 -11.69 -22.37 -13.30
CA SER A 588 -12.76 -22.67 -14.23
C SER A 588 -13.86 -21.61 -14.22
N ARG A 589 -14.26 -21.14 -15.41
CA ARG A 589 -15.44 -20.26 -15.58
C ARG A 589 -16.78 -20.98 -15.34
N ASN A 590 -16.76 -22.30 -15.14
CA ASN A 590 -17.96 -23.12 -14.97
C ASN A 590 -18.18 -23.56 -13.50
N ALA A 591 -17.42 -23.00 -12.55
CA ALA A 591 -17.43 -23.40 -11.15
C ALA A 591 -18.83 -23.43 -10.50
N ARG A 592 -19.68 -22.44 -10.80
CA ARG A 592 -21.06 -22.39 -10.26
C ARG A 592 -21.93 -23.53 -10.78
N THR A 593 -21.80 -23.87 -12.07
CA THR A 593 -22.53 -24.99 -12.69
C THR A 593 -22.11 -26.31 -12.08
N ILE A 594 -20.80 -26.50 -11.88
CA ILE A 594 -20.24 -27.71 -11.25
C ILE A 594 -20.80 -27.87 -9.83
N LEU A 595 -20.70 -26.84 -8.98
CA LEU A 595 -21.24 -26.90 -7.63
C LEU A 595 -22.76 -27.14 -7.57
N SER A 596 -23.50 -26.61 -8.55
CA SER A 596 -24.95 -26.83 -8.65
C SER A 596 -25.27 -28.30 -8.95
N ASN A 597 -24.53 -28.92 -9.87
CA ASN A 597 -24.71 -30.32 -10.24
C ASN A 597 -24.32 -31.27 -9.08
N LEU A 598 -23.27 -30.91 -8.34
CA LEU A 598 -22.84 -31.60 -7.12
C LEU A 598 -23.76 -31.34 -5.91
N LYS A 599 -24.70 -30.39 -6.01
CA LYS A 599 -25.58 -29.92 -4.93
C LYS A 599 -24.84 -29.30 -3.73
N LEU A 600 -23.65 -28.75 -3.94
CA LEU A 600 -22.81 -28.17 -2.88
C LEU A 600 -22.89 -26.63 -2.79
N THR A 601 -23.53 -25.95 -3.74
CA THR A 601 -23.56 -24.46 -3.82
C THR A 601 -23.95 -23.79 -2.49
N HIS A 602 -24.88 -24.38 -1.74
CA HIS A 602 -25.39 -23.82 -0.49
C HIS A 602 -24.38 -23.79 0.66
N TYR A 603 -23.26 -24.52 0.57
CA TYR A 603 -22.18 -24.44 1.54
C TYR A 603 -21.26 -23.23 1.30
N PHE A 604 -21.16 -22.71 0.08
CA PHE A 604 -20.20 -21.65 -0.25
C PHE A 604 -20.82 -20.27 -0.04
N ASP A 605 -20.19 -19.45 0.80
CA ASP A 605 -20.57 -18.05 1.01
C ASP A 605 -20.14 -17.19 -0.18
N VAL A 606 -19.01 -17.51 -0.80
CA VAL A 606 -18.42 -16.81 -1.94
C VAL A 606 -17.88 -17.83 -2.94
N ILE A 607 -18.05 -17.53 -4.24
CA ILE A 607 -17.44 -18.29 -5.33
C ILE A 607 -16.72 -17.30 -6.23
N VAL A 608 -15.40 -17.40 -6.32
CA VAL A 608 -14.56 -16.66 -7.27
C VAL A 608 -14.13 -17.61 -8.39
N ASP A 609 -14.36 -17.19 -9.63
CA ASP A 609 -13.94 -17.91 -10.82
C ASP A 609 -12.92 -17.10 -11.62
N ALA A 610 -12.33 -17.70 -12.65
CA ALA A 610 -11.38 -17.03 -13.54
C ALA A 610 -11.98 -15.92 -14.43
N LYS A 611 -13.18 -15.43 -14.11
CA LYS A 611 -13.79 -14.30 -14.78
C LYS A 611 -13.19 -13.01 -14.19
N ASP A 612 -12.67 -12.16 -15.06
CA ASP A 612 -12.10 -10.86 -14.69
C ASP A 612 -10.83 -10.93 -13.82
N LEU A 613 -10.12 -12.07 -13.79
CA LEU A 613 -8.77 -12.15 -13.22
C LEU A 613 -7.75 -11.50 -14.17
N ILE A 614 -6.85 -10.69 -13.63
CA ILE A 614 -5.74 -10.10 -14.39
C ILE A 614 -4.62 -11.14 -14.56
N ARG A 615 -4.28 -11.85 -13.47
CA ARG A 615 -3.30 -12.94 -13.50
C ARG A 615 -3.87 -14.25 -12.97
N PRO A 616 -3.62 -15.39 -13.65
CA PRO A 616 -3.93 -16.71 -13.10
C PRO A 616 -2.89 -17.12 -12.04
N LYS A 617 -3.17 -18.22 -11.33
CA LYS A 617 -2.19 -18.93 -10.49
C LYS A 617 -0.87 -19.11 -11.28
N PRO A 618 0.31 -18.86 -10.68
CA PRO A 618 0.58 -18.75 -9.24
C PRO A 618 0.40 -17.35 -8.63
N ASP A 619 -0.16 -16.39 -9.37
CA ASP A 619 -0.53 -15.10 -8.77
C ASP A 619 -1.61 -15.30 -7.67
N PRO A 620 -1.50 -14.61 -6.51
CA PRO A 620 -2.43 -14.77 -5.40
C PRO A 620 -3.85 -14.26 -5.68
N GLU A 621 -4.06 -13.49 -6.76
CA GLU A 621 -5.29 -12.75 -7.03
C GLU A 621 -6.58 -13.56 -6.84
N ILE A 622 -6.62 -14.84 -7.26
CA ILE A 622 -7.86 -15.64 -7.15
C ILE A 622 -8.23 -15.96 -5.69
N PHE A 623 -7.26 -16.34 -4.87
CA PHE A 623 -7.46 -16.63 -3.45
C PHE A 623 -7.66 -15.33 -2.68
N ALA A 624 -6.87 -14.30 -2.99
CA ALA A 624 -6.99 -12.97 -2.42
C ALA A 624 -8.40 -12.37 -2.59
N ARG A 625 -8.95 -12.43 -3.81
CA ARG A 625 -10.31 -11.96 -4.10
C ARG A 625 -11.37 -12.76 -3.35
N ALA A 626 -11.15 -14.05 -3.12
CA ALA A 626 -12.05 -14.86 -2.32
C ALA A 626 -12.05 -14.41 -0.85
N ALA A 627 -10.88 -14.14 -0.26
CA ALA A 627 -10.77 -13.58 1.09
C ALA A 627 -11.41 -12.18 1.20
N ASP A 628 -11.11 -11.28 0.27
CA ASP A 628 -11.67 -9.93 0.23
C ASP A 628 -13.21 -9.96 0.13
N ALA A 629 -13.76 -10.82 -0.74
CA ALA A 629 -15.20 -10.99 -0.88
C ALA A 629 -15.88 -11.61 0.35
N LEU A 630 -15.14 -12.40 1.14
CA LEU A 630 -15.59 -12.92 2.44
C LEU A 630 -15.47 -11.88 3.57
N GLY A 631 -14.73 -10.79 3.34
CA GLY A 631 -14.51 -9.72 4.31
C GLY A 631 -13.41 -10.03 5.33
N PHE A 632 -12.45 -10.89 4.99
CA PHE A 632 -11.32 -11.25 5.85
C PHE A 632 -9.98 -10.93 5.21
N TYR A 633 -8.96 -10.76 6.05
CA TYR A 633 -7.60 -10.71 5.56
C TYR A 633 -7.15 -12.11 5.12
N PRO A 634 -6.28 -12.22 4.10
CA PRO A 634 -5.80 -13.51 3.65
C PRO A 634 -5.16 -14.38 4.74
N GLU A 635 -4.41 -13.80 5.68
CA GLU A 635 -3.82 -14.56 6.79
C GLU A 635 -4.83 -15.08 7.81
N GLU A 636 -6.10 -14.66 7.73
CA GLU A 636 -7.20 -15.22 8.51
C GLU A 636 -7.88 -16.39 7.75
N CYS A 637 -7.33 -16.80 6.61
CA CYS A 637 -7.90 -17.82 5.74
C CYS A 637 -6.96 -18.99 5.53
N THR A 638 -7.54 -20.15 5.27
CA THR A 638 -6.84 -21.36 4.83
C THR A 638 -7.18 -21.64 3.38
N GLY A 639 -6.16 -21.83 2.53
CA GLY A 639 -6.32 -22.29 1.15
C GLY A 639 -6.12 -23.81 1.04
N VAL A 640 -6.96 -24.48 0.27
CA VAL A 640 -6.85 -25.93 0.00
C VAL A 640 -6.70 -26.18 -1.50
N GLU A 641 -5.68 -26.93 -1.90
CA GLU A 641 -5.28 -27.07 -3.30
C GLU A 641 -4.55 -28.40 -3.59
N ASP A 642 -4.62 -28.88 -4.84
CA ASP A 642 -3.96 -30.13 -5.28
C ASP A 642 -2.82 -29.93 -6.31
N ALA A 643 -2.57 -28.69 -6.74
CA ALA A 643 -1.55 -28.35 -7.72
C ALA A 643 -0.49 -27.37 -7.17
N LYS A 644 0.77 -27.56 -7.58
CA LYS A 644 1.91 -26.69 -7.23
C LYS A 644 1.62 -25.21 -7.43
N ALA A 645 1.15 -24.81 -8.61
CA ALA A 645 0.87 -23.40 -8.91
C ALA A 645 -0.20 -22.79 -8.00
N GLY A 646 -1.16 -23.58 -7.51
CA GLY A 646 -2.15 -23.08 -6.57
C GLY A 646 -1.60 -22.96 -5.15
N ILE A 647 -0.71 -23.86 -4.72
CA ILE A 647 -0.01 -23.73 -3.43
C ILE A 647 0.89 -22.50 -3.42
N GLU A 648 1.61 -22.25 -4.52
CA GLU A 648 2.37 -21.00 -4.72
C GLU A 648 1.44 -19.77 -4.59
N ALA A 649 0.23 -19.81 -5.15
CA ALA A 649 -0.76 -18.72 -5.04
C ALA A 649 -1.30 -18.54 -3.61
N ILE A 650 -1.52 -19.62 -2.86
CA ILE A 650 -1.97 -19.59 -1.46
C ILE A 650 -0.87 -19.01 -0.58
N ASN A 651 0.38 -19.46 -0.74
CA ASN A 651 1.53 -18.95 -0.02
C ASN A 651 1.78 -17.47 -0.34
N ALA A 652 1.71 -17.08 -1.61
CA ALA A 652 1.79 -15.69 -2.02
C ALA A 652 0.63 -14.84 -1.47
N SER A 653 -0.49 -15.47 -1.09
CA SER A 653 -1.61 -14.85 -0.39
C SER A 653 -1.39 -14.70 1.11
N MET A 654 -0.37 -15.31 1.70
CA MET A 654 -0.15 -15.38 3.16
C MET A 654 -1.25 -16.17 3.90
N MET A 655 -1.99 -17.01 3.18
CA MET A 655 -2.95 -17.94 3.75
C MET A 655 -2.22 -19.17 4.29
N LYS A 656 -2.81 -19.86 5.27
CA LYS A 656 -2.37 -21.21 5.63
C LYS A 656 -2.59 -22.14 4.42
N ALA A 657 -1.57 -22.85 3.97
CA ALA A 657 -1.61 -23.72 2.80
C ALA A 657 -1.81 -25.19 3.15
N VAL A 658 -2.88 -25.77 2.60
CA VAL A 658 -3.21 -27.19 2.74
C VAL A 658 -3.15 -27.86 1.37
N GLY A 659 -2.12 -28.69 1.18
CA GLY A 659 -1.87 -29.43 -0.06
C GLY A 659 -2.48 -30.83 -0.06
N ILE A 660 -3.05 -31.23 -1.20
CA ILE A 660 -3.63 -32.56 -1.41
C ILE A 660 -2.88 -33.28 -2.54
N GLY A 661 -2.55 -34.55 -2.34
CA GLY A 661 -2.00 -35.43 -3.38
C GLY A 661 -0.50 -35.26 -3.64
N ASP A 662 0.04 -36.13 -4.49
CA ASP A 662 1.48 -36.25 -4.74
C ASP A 662 2.03 -35.18 -5.71
N ALA A 663 1.15 -34.37 -6.33
CA ALA A 663 1.55 -33.29 -7.26
C ALA A 663 2.00 -32.01 -6.52
N VAL A 664 1.76 -31.95 -5.21
CA VAL A 664 2.14 -30.85 -4.34
C VAL A 664 3.41 -31.24 -3.57
N ASP A 665 4.36 -30.31 -3.46
CA ASP A 665 5.52 -30.48 -2.59
C ASP A 665 5.09 -30.29 -1.12
N PRO A 666 5.20 -31.31 -0.25
CA PRO A 666 4.86 -31.16 1.16
C PRO A 666 5.67 -30.08 1.89
N ALA A 667 6.87 -29.73 1.38
CA ALA A 667 7.70 -28.68 1.97
C ALA A 667 7.17 -27.26 1.72
N GLU A 668 6.27 -27.09 0.74
CA GLU A 668 5.62 -25.82 0.41
C GLU A 668 4.25 -25.67 1.10
N CYS A 669 3.84 -26.62 1.96
CA CYS A 669 2.54 -26.60 2.64
C CYS A 669 2.69 -26.54 4.17
N ASP A 670 1.75 -25.88 4.84
CA ASP A 670 1.60 -25.99 6.30
C ASP A 670 1.06 -27.38 6.69
N VAL A 671 0.17 -27.94 5.86
CA VAL A 671 -0.36 -29.29 6.01
C VAL A 671 -0.44 -29.99 4.65
N HIS A 672 0.00 -31.24 4.58
CA HIS A 672 -0.12 -32.07 3.39
C HIS A 672 -0.86 -33.39 3.68
N ARG A 673 -1.75 -33.80 2.78
CA ARG A 673 -2.48 -35.07 2.84
C ARG A 673 -2.43 -35.77 1.47
N LYS A 674 -2.36 -37.10 1.46
CA LYS A 674 -2.31 -37.88 0.21
C LYS A 674 -3.61 -37.81 -0.60
N ASP A 675 -4.74 -37.66 0.06
CA ASP A 675 -6.05 -37.52 -0.56
C ASP A 675 -7.01 -36.80 0.40
N THR A 676 -8.14 -36.34 -0.13
CA THR A 676 -9.15 -35.59 0.63
C THR A 676 -9.82 -36.44 1.71
N GLY A 677 -9.78 -37.77 1.62
CA GLY A 677 -10.33 -38.69 2.62
C GLY A 677 -9.57 -38.66 3.95
N LEU A 678 -8.31 -38.22 3.93
CA LEU A 678 -7.46 -38.04 5.12
C LEU A 678 -7.50 -36.61 5.67
N LEU A 679 -8.17 -35.69 4.99
CA LEU A 679 -8.27 -34.30 5.42
C LEU A 679 -9.23 -34.19 6.60
N THR A 680 -8.81 -33.50 7.66
CA THR A 680 -9.61 -33.28 8.87
C THR A 680 -9.91 -31.80 9.08
N ILE A 681 -10.84 -31.46 9.97
CA ILE A 681 -11.12 -30.06 10.27
C ILE A 681 -9.97 -29.40 11.03
N GLU A 682 -9.23 -30.16 11.84
CA GLU A 682 -8.02 -29.71 12.55
C GLU A 682 -6.89 -29.34 11.58
N ASP A 683 -6.83 -29.98 10.41
CA ASP A 683 -5.89 -29.62 9.35
C ASP A 683 -6.17 -28.22 8.80
N LEU A 684 -7.45 -27.82 8.77
CA LEU A 684 -7.90 -26.56 8.20
C LEU A 684 -7.76 -25.42 9.21
N LEU A 685 -8.24 -25.61 10.43
CA LEU A 685 -8.35 -24.52 11.41
C LEU A 685 -7.02 -24.23 12.15
N PHE A 686 -6.89 -23.02 12.67
CA PHE A 686 -5.79 -22.56 13.52
C PHE A 686 -6.24 -21.43 14.43
#